data_AF-A0A6P7X054-F1
#
_entry.id   AF-A0A6P7X054-F1
#
_cell.length_a   1.000
_cell.length_b   1.000
_cell.length_c   1.000
_cell.angle_alpha   90.00
_cell.angle_beta   90.00
_cell.angle_gamma   90.00
#
_symmetry.space_group_name_H-M   'P 1'
#
loop_
_entity.id
_entity.type
_entity.pdbx_description
1 polymer ?
#
loop_
_entity_poly.entity_id
_entity_poly.type
_entity_poly.pdbx_seq_one_letter_code
_entity_poly.pdbx_strand_id
1 'polypeptide(L)'
;MHDGLNFGVQEIRDFGFLLKTEFAKRIGGQHGGDWSWRITGRAENAEHQASLISLLFYVATDGQGMLQPHLEGGTRLAFLTGSTEELGHFQITFQKPWVGENKGPKYASFNHLKAVSPGLHRLTDVVKSSLSNHFIHSPPGGKKKHYFAVDTYQPAPESPGSTPPSENCQVLVHQVTLQLPFQIEVVFESGSFMDRPNQLSGEVLSAVLAQHQTAFEDKFSSIFQLRKKGFSPLQEQFAMAALSNMIGGMGYFYGHSIVQSKYNDQPVLYPEGPLFTAVPARSFFPRGFLWDEGFHQLLVSQWDTAMSQEVIASWLDLMNVEGWIPREQILDNEARSKVPSEFILQRNENANPPTLFLVLEKLIRGLEVASLVQKDELYLRKLLPRLRSWYDWYNTTQAGPLPYTFRWRGRDEDTNMYLNPKTLTSGLDDYPRASHPSSDERHVDLRCWMALASGVMADVCTLLGEPAEEYQRMQQVLSNNVLLEEQHWSEQLNAFADYGNHTQSVVLEREKIYIPPGQPRHHYPSPRLVRAIRKPPKLQYVGALGYVSLFPFLLRVLQPDSPRLETLFRDMRNEKKLWTPYGLRSLSKTSPLYLKYNTEHDGPYWRGPIWININYLAVKALHHYSSTEGPFRQQATDLYQQLRSNLITNIYHQYLETGYIWEQYNDSTGKGQGSYPFTGWSSLVVLMMAEEY
;
A
#
# COMPACT_ATOMS: atom_id res chain seq x y z
N MET A 1 9.10 -1.66 15.81
CA MET A 1 7.86 -2.16 16.46
C MET A 1 6.81 -1.08 16.37
N HIS A 2 5.55 -1.42 16.10
CA HIS A 2 4.45 -0.46 16.04
C HIS A 2 3.14 -1.21 16.29
N ASP A 3 2.36 -0.83 17.29
CA ASP A 3 1.09 -1.52 17.62
C ASP A 3 -0.13 -0.93 16.93
N GLY A 4 0.01 0.27 16.35
CA GLY A 4 -1.07 0.99 15.65
C GLY A 4 -1.88 1.89 16.56
N LEU A 5 -1.69 1.80 17.88
CA LEU A 5 -2.58 2.43 18.85
C LEU A 5 -1.86 3.20 19.94
N ASN A 6 -0.76 2.72 20.51
CA ASN A 6 -0.17 3.29 21.72
C ASN A 6 1.29 3.67 21.57
N PHE A 7 2.08 2.94 20.77
CA PHE A 7 3.51 3.17 20.70
C PHE A 7 4.14 2.76 19.36
N GLY A 8 5.35 3.26 19.13
CA GLY A 8 6.17 2.82 18.03
C GLY A 8 7.65 3.09 18.25
N VAL A 9 8.47 2.25 17.65
CA VAL A 9 9.93 2.32 17.63
C VAL A 9 10.40 2.07 16.20
N GLN A 10 11.09 3.06 15.63
CA GLN A 10 11.66 3.04 14.29
C GLN A 10 13.14 3.38 14.37
N GLU A 11 13.93 2.70 13.54
CA GLU A 11 15.34 2.99 13.32
C GLU A 11 15.55 3.48 11.88
N ILE A 12 16.35 4.54 11.74
CA ILE A 12 16.76 5.11 10.46
C ILE A 12 18.29 5.12 10.45
N ARG A 13 18.88 4.42 9.48
CA ARG A 13 20.32 4.46 9.22
C ARG A 13 20.57 5.40 8.06
N ASP A 14 21.39 6.41 8.29
CA ASP A 14 21.68 7.44 7.30
C ASP A 14 23.12 7.94 7.45
N PHE A 15 23.87 8.02 6.35
CA PHE A 15 25.27 8.50 6.30
C PHE A 15 26.18 8.13 7.51
N GLY A 16 26.14 6.86 7.95
CA GLY A 16 26.99 6.34 9.04
C GLY A 16 26.55 6.69 10.46
N PHE A 17 25.30 7.13 10.64
CA PHE A 17 24.66 7.28 11.95
C PHE A 17 23.29 6.60 12.00
N LEU A 18 22.86 6.30 13.22
CA LEU A 18 21.56 5.70 13.55
C LEU A 18 20.71 6.74 14.29
N LEU A 19 19.51 7.00 13.78
CA LEU A 19 18.44 7.68 14.51
C LEU A 19 17.41 6.66 14.95
N LYS A 20 17.18 6.57 16.26
CA LYS A 20 16.06 5.83 16.84
C LYS A 20 14.96 6.85 17.18
N THR A 21 13.79 6.71 16.56
CA THR A 21 12.60 7.52 16.82
C THR A 21 11.56 6.66 17.53
N GLU A 22 11.19 7.06 18.74
CA GLU A 22 10.26 6.34 19.61
C GLU A 22 9.08 7.26 19.95
N PHE A 23 7.88 6.72 20.03
CA PHE A 23 6.74 7.44 20.58
C PHE A 23 5.91 6.56 21.52
N ALA A 24 5.24 7.21 22.47
CA ALA A 24 4.18 6.62 23.28
C ALA A 24 3.02 7.60 23.42
N LYS A 25 1.80 7.07 23.54
CA LYS A 25 0.57 7.82 23.78
C LYS A 25 -0.05 7.45 25.12
N ARG A 26 -0.77 8.39 25.72
CA ARG A 26 -1.55 8.18 26.93
C ARG A 26 -2.94 8.76 26.74
N ILE A 27 -3.94 7.89 26.68
CA ILE A 27 -5.34 8.28 26.52
C ILE A 27 -5.82 8.98 27.81
N GLY A 28 -6.57 10.06 27.66
CA GLY A 28 -7.19 10.80 28.76
C GLY A 28 -7.80 12.12 28.28
N GLY A 29 -8.48 12.82 29.19
CA GLY A 29 -9.22 14.03 28.84
C GLY A 29 -10.36 13.79 27.84
N GLN A 30 -10.71 14.82 27.07
CA GLN A 30 -11.82 14.80 26.12
C GLN A 30 -11.36 14.87 24.65
N HIS A 31 -10.06 15.09 24.39
CA HIS A 31 -9.51 15.30 23.04
C HIS A 31 -8.35 14.35 22.70
N GLY A 32 -8.45 13.08 23.10
CA GLY A 32 -7.51 12.03 22.68
C GLY A 32 -6.24 11.85 23.55
N GLY A 33 -5.99 12.74 24.51
CA GLY A 33 -4.94 12.59 25.53
C GLY A 33 -3.58 13.18 25.13
N ASP A 34 -2.51 12.57 25.64
CA ASP A 34 -1.14 13.05 25.52
C ASP A 34 -0.29 12.12 24.64
N TRP A 35 0.81 12.65 24.09
CA TRP A 35 1.83 11.82 23.44
C TRP A 35 3.23 12.39 23.66
N SER A 36 4.25 11.54 23.53
CA SER A 36 5.64 11.98 23.63
C SER A 36 6.53 11.21 22.68
N TRP A 37 7.51 11.92 22.12
CA TRP A 37 8.55 11.37 21.26
C TRP A 37 9.89 11.39 21.96
N ARG A 38 10.70 10.36 21.74
CA ARG A 38 12.13 10.33 22.07
C ARG A 38 12.92 10.06 20.81
N ILE A 39 13.89 10.92 20.53
CA ILE A 39 14.81 10.79 19.40
C ILE A 39 16.20 10.58 19.97
N THR A 40 16.81 9.43 19.65
CA THR A 40 18.16 9.08 20.05
C THR A 40 19.05 9.03 18.82
N GLY A 41 20.13 9.81 18.80
CA GLY A 41 21.15 9.78 17.75
C GLY A 41 22.43 9.11 18.24
N ARG A 42 22.96 8.16 17.45
CA ARG A 42 24.26 7.50 17.69
C ARG A 42 25.05 7.40 16.41
N ALA A 43 26.38 7.52 16.50
CA ALA A 43 27.26 7.21 15.37
C ALA A 43 27.41 5.70 15.25
N GLU A 44 27.42 5.17 14.02
CA GLU A 44 27.70 3.74 13.81
C GLU A 44 29.20 3.46 13.97
N ASN A 45 30.03 4.45 13.62
CA ASN A 45 31.49 4.34 13.59
C ASN A 45 32.11 5.58 14.25
N ALA A 46 33.36 5.46 14.74
CA ALA A 46 34.09 6.57 15.37
C ALA A 46 34.24 7.81 14.46
N GLU A 47 34.33 7.60 13.14
CA GLU A 47 34.46 8.67 12.14
C GLU A 47 33.29 9.67 12.17
N HIS A 48 32.08 9.18 12.44
CA HIS A 48 30.86 10.00 12.44
C HIS A 48 30.52 10.57 13.82
N GLN A 49 31.31 10.29 14.85
CA GLN A 49 31.02 10.73 16.21
C GLN A 49 31.06 12.26 16.35
N ALA A 50 31.91 12.93 15.55
CA ALA A 50 32.01 14.38 15.50
C ALA A 50 31.08 15.04 14.45
N SER A 51 30.20 14.25 13.81
CA SER A 51 29.19 14.75 12.86
C SER A 51 28.24 15.71 13.57
N LEU A 52 27.93 16.81 12.88
CA LEU A 52 26.96 17.79 13.32
C LEU A 52 25.63 17.47 12.64
N ILE A 53 24.58 17.30 13.43
CA ILE A 53 23.24 16.95 12.95
C ILE A 53 22.29 18.08 13.33
N SER A 54 21.40 18.45 12.41
CA SER A 54 20.28 19.34 12.67
C SER A 54 18.97 18.56 12.65
N LEU A 55 18.29 18.53 13.78
CA LEU A 55 16.92 18.03 13.88
C LEU A 55 15.95 19.20 13.71
N LEU A 56 14.91 19.03 12.89
CA LEU A 56 13.87 20.02 12.67
C LEU A 56 12.54 19.43 13.13
N PHE A 57 12.00 19.96 14.23
CA PHE A 57 10.66 19.65 14.71
C PHE A 57 9.71 20.72 14.20
N TYR A 58 8.56 20.35 13.63
CA TYR A 58 7.61 21.35 13.15
C TYR A 58 6.19 21.07 13.64
N VAL A 59 5.40 22.14 13.70
CA VAL A 59 3.96 22.12 13.94
C VAL A 59 3.33 23.09 12.96
N ALA A 60 2.30 22.63 12.25
CA ALA A 60 1.62 23.44 11.25
C ALA A 60 0.11 23.42 11.48
N THR A 61 -0.54 24.55 11.19
CA THR A 61 -1.99 24.66 11.06
C THR A 61 -2.36 24.73 9.59
N ASP A 62 -3.53 24.20 9.24
CA ASP A 62 -4.06 24.23 7.88
C ASP A 62 -5.52 24.70 7.93
N GLY A 63 -5.75 25.97 7.62
CA GLY A 63 -7.07 26.59 7.59
C GLY A 63 -7.64 27.02 8.95
N GLN A 64 -7.32 26.32 10.04
CA GLN A 64 -7.84 26.60 11.39
C GLN A 64 -6.82 26.37 12.52
N GLY A 65 -7.13 26.95 13.68
CA GLY A 65 -6.31 26.87 14.89
C GLY A 65 -5.31 28.01 15.04
N MET A 66 -4.71 28.09 16.23
CA MET A 66 -3.71 29.10 16.58
C MET A 66 -2.49 28.45 17.22
N LEU A 67 -1.31 29.01 16.92
CA LEU A 67 -0.03 28.59 17.50
C LEU A 67 0.72 29.79 18.08
N GLN A 68 1.03 29.72 19.37
CA GLN A 68 1.80 30.73 20.10
C GLN A 68 3.15 30.15 20.56
N PRO A 69 4.28 30.57 19.96
CA PRO A 69 5.61 30.12 20.37
C PRO A 69 6.10 30.84 21.63
N HIS A 70 6.82 30.12 22.50
CA HIS A 70 7.47 30.68 23.69
C HIS A 70 8.98 30.43 23.64
N LEU A 71 9.76 31.50 23.50
CA LEU A 71 11.20 31.45 23.25
C LEU A 71 12.02 31.64 24.52
N GLU A 72 13.08 30.84 24.68
CA GLU A 72 14.14 31.03 25.66
C GLU A 72 15.38 31.61 24.97
N GLY A 73 15.92 32.73 25.48
CA GLY A 73 17.12 33.35 24.92
C GLY A 73 16.96 33.84 23.46
N GLY A 74 15.73 34.13 23.03
CA GLY A 74 15.39 34.65 21.70
C GLY A 74 15.52 33.66 20.53
N THR A 75 16.07 32.46 20.75
CA THR A 75 16.41 31.52 19.67
C THR A 75 15.82 30.13 19.88
N ARG A 76 15.77 29.65 21.14
CA ARG A 76 15.27 28.33 21.48
C ARG A 76 13.75 28.37 21.67
N LEU A 77 13.00 27.63 20.85
CA LEU A 77 11.58 27.37 21.10
C LEU A 77 11.46 26.37 22.26
N ALA A 78 11.12 26.87 23.45
CA ALA A 78 11.03 26.03 24.65
C ALA A 78 9.75 25.20 24.65
N PHE A 79 8.63 25.86 24.35
CA PHE A 79 7.34 25.23 24.17
C PHE A 79 6.47 26.10 23.24
N LEU A 80 5.39 25.53 22.73
CA LEU A 80 4.31 26.25 22.08
C LEU A 80 3.00 25.91 22.76
N THR A 81 2.11 26.89 22.83
CA THR A 81 0.72 26.68 23.22
C THR A 81 -0.15 26.85 21.98
N GLY A 82 -1.14 25.99 21.81
CA GLY A 82 -2.05 26.06 20.67
C GLY A 82 -3.49 25.74 21.04
N SER A 83 -4.37 25.99 20.08
CA SER A 83 -5.77 25.57 20.15
C SER A 83 -6.32 25.29 18.77
N THR A 84 -7.05 24.19 18.61
CA THR A 84 -7.91 23.92 17.44
C THR A 84 -9.32 23.60 17.90
N GLU A 85 -10.26 23.54 16.96
CA GLU A 85 -11.64 23.15 17.27
C GLU A 85 -11.75 21.75 17.88
N GLU A 86 -11.03 20.77 17.32
CA GLU A 86 -11.13 19.35 17.70
C GLU A 86 -10.20 18.97 18.86
N LEU A 87 -9.03 19.60 18.98
CA LEU A 87 -8.05 19.29 20.02
C LEU A 87 -8.26 20.12 21.30
N GLY A 88 -9.05 21.20 21.21
CA GLY A 88 -9.11 22.23 22.24
C GLY A 88 -7.74 22.85 22.49
N HIS A 89 -7.48 23.34 23.71
CA HIS A 89 -6.17 23.85 24.10
C HIS A 89 -5.14 22.73 24.25
N PHE A 90 -3.89 22.97 23.85
CA PHE A 90 -2.78 22.04 24.04
C PHE A 90 -1.44 22.77 24.20
N GLN A 91 -0.44 22.04 24.68
CA GLN A 91 0.95 22.50 24.76
C GLN A 91 1.90 21.46 24.15
N ILE A 92 2.90 21.90 23.40
CA ILE A 92 4.03 21.06 22.96
C ILE A 92 5.31 21.61 23.55
N THR A 93 6.02 20.78 24.31
CA THR A 93 7.28 21.13 24.98
C THR A 93 8.45 20.44 24.26
N PHE A 94 9.44 21.22 23.85
CA PHE A 94 10.68 20.71 23.26
C PHE A 94 11.75 20.65 24.36
N GLN A 95 12.15 19.45 24.79
CA GLN A 95 13.13 19.30 25.87
C GLN A 95 14.55 19.66 25.41
N LYS A 96 15.43 20.07 26.34
CA LYS A 96 16.86 20.24 26.03
C LYS A 96 17.49 18.87 25.80
N PRO A 97 18.42 18.73 24.83
CA PRO A 97 19.07 17.45 24.58
C PRO A 97 20.03 17.05 25.71
N TRP A 98 20.20 15.75 25.90
CA TRP A 98 21.12 15.18 26.89
C TRP A 98 21.94 14.02 26.32
N VAL A 99 22.93 13.55 27.09
CA VAL A 99 23.75 12.37 26.80
C VAL A 99 23.84 11.45 28.00
N GLY A 100 23.82 10.14 27.72
CA GLY A 100 23.99 9.09 28.71
C GLY A 100 22.79 8.93 29.64
N GLU A 101 22.85 7.91 30.47
CA GLU A 101 21.77 7.54 31.40
C GLU A 101 21.60 8.58 32.52
N ASN A 102 22.68 9.25 32.93
CA ASN A 102 22.66 10.31 33.94
C ASN A 102 22.09 11.66 33.42
N LYS A 103 21.55 11.70 32.20
CA LYS A 103 20.99 12.91 31.56
C LYS A 103 21.94 14.11 31.61
N GLY A 104 23.22 13.87 31.33
CA GLY A 104 24.22 14.94 31.28
C GLY A 104 23.84 15.95 30.20
N PRO A 105 23.87 17.27 30.46
CA PRO A 105 23.44 18.27 29.51
C PRO A 105 24.27 18.21 28.23
N LYS A 106 23.61 18.23 27.07
CA LYS A 106 24.28 18.28 25.76
C LYS A 106 24.22 19.70 25.22
N TYR A 107 25.38 20.25 24.87
CA TYR A 107 25.42 21.53 24.17
C TYR A 107 24.76 21.40 22.79
N ALA A 108 23.86 22.32 22.49
CA ALA A 108 23.18 22.43 21.21
C ALA A 108 23.00 23.90 20.82
N SER A 109 22.96 24.14 19.52
CA SER A 109 22.58 25.43 18.94
C SER A 109 21.12 25.36 18.50
N PHE A 110 20.37 26.43 18.76
CA PHE A 110 18.93 26.46 18.52
C PHE A 110 18.57 27.56 17.52
N ASN A 111 17.63 27.24 16.64
CA ASN A 111 17.01 28.17 15.72
C ASN A 111 15.51 27.91 15.67
N HIS A 112 14.73 28.88 15.21
CA HIS A 112 13.31 28.70 14.98
C HIS A 112 12.85 29.49 13.76
N LEU A 113 11.76 29.05 13.15
CA LEU A 113 11.08 29.73 12.07
C LEU A 113 9.60 29.81 12.40
N LYS A 114 9.00 31.00 12.20
CA LYS A 114 7.55 31.16 12.06
C LYS A 114 7.29 31.69 10.66
N ALA A 115 6.51 30.95 9.87
CA ALA A 115 6.19 31.31 8.51
C ALA A 115 4.72 31.00 8.19
N VAL A 116 4.18 31.74 7.22
CA VAL A 116 2.91 31.37 6.58
C VAL A 116 3.15 30.14 5.70
N SER A 117 2.28 29.15 5.80
CA SER A 117 2.32 27.92 5.02
C SER A 117 1.47 28.08 3.76
N PRO A 118 2.01 27.89 2.55
CA PRO A 118 1.22 27.81 1.33
C PRO A 118 0.52 26.44 1.15
N GLY A 119 0.58 25.58 2.18
CA GLY A 119 -0.02 24.25 2.22
C GLY A 119 0.98 23.20 2.73
N LEU A 120 0.46 22.13 3.35
CA LEU A 120 1.29 21.07 3.96
C LEU A 120 2.29 20.42 2.97
N HIS A 121 1.87 20.26 1.71
CA HIS A 121 2.70 19.73 0.63
C HIS A 121 3.95 20.57 0.28
N ARG A 122 4.07 21.81 0.78
CA ARG A 122 5.15 22.76 0.47
C ARG A 122 6.05 23.08 1.65
N LEU A 123 5.83 22.48 2.82
CA LEU A 123 6.60 22.81 4.04
C LEU A 123 8.11 22.62 3.86
N THR A 124 8.53 21.60 3.10
CA THR A 124 9.95 21.39 2.80
C THR A 124 10.56 22.55 2.00
N ASP A 125 9.80 23.12 1.07
CA ASP A 125 10.27 24.25 0.26
C ASP A 125 10.35 25.54 1.08
N VAL A 126 9.39 25.75 1.99
CA VAL A 126 9.41 26.86 2.97
C VAL A 126 10.66 26.77 3.84
N VAL A 127 10.93 25.60 4.40
CA VAL A 127 12.13 25.37 5.23
C VAL A 127 13.39 25.60 4.43
N LYS A 128 13.55 24.96 3.26
CA LYS A 128 14.75 25.13 2.41
C LYS A 128 15.01 26.58 2.03
N SER A 129 13.96 27.32 1.68
CA SER A 129 14.07 28.73 1.29
C SER A 129 14.39 29.65 2.47
N SER A 130 14.16 29.20 3.70
CA SER A 130 14.50 29.94 4.93
C SER A 130 15.94 29.71 5.44
N LEU A 131 16.67 28.74 4.87
CA LEU A 131 17.98 28.35 5.39
C LEU A 131 19.06 29.39 5.06
N SER A 132 19.83 29.78 6.06
CA SER A 132 21.05 30.59 5.90
C SER A 132 22.26 29.91 6.56
N ASN A 133 23.47 30.25 6.11
CA ASN A 133 24.73 29.57 6.49
C ASN A 133 25.64 30.38 7.43
N HIS A 134 25.16 31.51 7.94
CA HIS A 134 25.97 32.41 8.78
C HIS A 134 26.09 31.95 10.23
N PHE A 135 25.33 30.92 10.64
CA PHE A 135 25.32 30.41 12.00
C PHE A 135 26.55 29.57 12.34
N ILE A 136 26.99 29.67 13.59
CA ILE A 136 28.18 28.99 14.12
C ILE A 136 27.82 28.16 15.35
N HIS A 137 28.03 26.86 15.27
CA HIS A 137 27.96 25.95 16.41
C HIS A 137 29.28 26.03 17.20
N SER A 138 29.22 26.45 18.47
CA SER A 138 30.42 26.75 19.28
C SER A 138 30.35 26.11 20.68
N PRO A 139 30.47 24.78 20.79
CA PRO A 139 30.45 24.08 22.08
C PRO A 139 31.61 24.50 22.98
N PRO A 140 31.42 24.56 24.32
CA PRO A 140 32.49 24.85 25.28
C PRO A 140 33.67 23.89 25.10
N GLY A 141 34.87 24.43 24.87
CA GLY A 141 36.09 23.64 24.66
C GLY A 141 36.14 22.85 23.34
N GLY A 142 35.15 22.97 22.45
CA GLY A 142 35.09 22.28 21.17
C GLY A 142 35.39 23.17 19.96
N LYS A 143 35.55 22.54 18.80
CA LYS A 143 35.78 23.26 17.53
C LYS A 143 34.50 23.97 17.07
N LYS A 144 34.65 25.24 16.68
CA LYS A 144 33.59 26.00 16.00
C LYS A 144 33.32 25.41 14.61
N LYS A 145 32.05 25.27 14.25
CA LYS A 145 31.63 24.79 12.92
C LYS A 145 30.47 25.62 12.39
N HIS A 146 30.53 26.02 11.12
CA HIS A 146 29.38 26.62 10.44
C HIS A 146 28.30 25.56 10.18
N TYR A 147 27.03 25.97 10.21
CA TYR A 147 25.91 25.12 9.86
C TYR A 147 24.80 25.92 9.20
N PHE A 148 23.94 25.24 8.44
CA PHE A 148 22.74 25.83 7.88
C PHE A 148 21.63 25.81 8.93
N ALA A 149 20.99 26.96 9.12
CA ALA A 149 19.85 27.03 10.02
C ALA A 149 18.69 27.84 9.44
N VAL A 150 17.48 27.52 9.90
CA VAL A 150 16.29 28.29 9.60
C VAL A 150 16.45 29.71 10.13
N ASP A 151 16.06 30.66 9.30
CA ASP A 151 16.23 32.10 9.54
C ASP A 151 14.94 32.82 9.14
N THR A 152 14.95 33.57 8.04
CA THR A 152 13.81 34.35 7.58
C THR A 152 13.24 33.73 6.30
N TYR A 153 11.93 33.52 6.25
CA TYR A 153 11.23 33.12 5.04
C TYR A 153 10.61 34.34 4.35
N GLN A 154 10.97 34.56 3.08
CA GLN A 154 10.31 35.54 2.22
C GLN A 154 9.59 34.77 1.10
N PRO A 155 8.24 34.80 1.06
CA PRO A 155 7.50 34.16 -0.02
C PRO A 155 7.87 34.78 -1.37
N ALA A 156 7.91 33.96 -2.41
CA ALA A 156 8.06 34.44 -3.78
C ALA A 156 6.89 35.39 -4.14
N PRO A 157 7.11 36.40 -5.01
CA PRO A 157 6.03 37.26 -5.46
C PRO A 157 4.93 36.43 -6.12
N GLU A 158 3.68 36.69 -5.75
CA GLU A 158 2.51 35.95 -6.22
C GLU A 158 2.38 36.01 -7.74
N SER A 159 2.08 34.86 -8.36
CA SER A 159 1.67 34.81 -9.75
C SER A 159 0.28 35.48 -9.89
N PRO A 160 0.01 36.23 -10.96
CA PRO A 160 -1.29 36.87 -11.14
C PRO A 160 -2.43 35.82 -11.09
N GLY A 161 -3.31 35.90 -10.08
CA GLY A 161 -4.48 35.03 -9.93
C GLY A 161 -4.40 33.97 -8.82
N SER A 162 -3.33 33.89 -8.02
CA SER A 162 -3.30 33.05 -6.82
C SER A 162 -4.00 33.71 -5.63
N THR A 163 -4.78 32.95 -4.87
CA THR A 163 -5.32 33.41 -3.58
C THR A 163 -4.18 33.38 -2.53
N PRO A 164 -3.95 34.47 -1.77
CA PRO A 164 -2.94 34.47 -0.72
C PRO A 164 -3.27 33.39 0.32
N PRO A 165 -2.26 32.72 0.91
CA PRO A 165 -2.51 31.75 1.97
C PRO A 165 -3.19 32.43 3.16
N SER A 166 -4.14 31.74 3.79
CA SER A 166 -4.82 32.22 4.99
C SER A 166 -3.81 32.49 6.11
N GLU A 167 -4.04 33.54 6.92
CA GLU A 167 -3.24 33.80 8.12
C GLU A 167 -3.30 32.64 9.14
N ASN A 168 -4.32 31.80 9.03
CA ASN A 168 -4.48 30.59 9.84
C ASN A 168 -3.65 29.40 9.33
N CYS A 169 -2.99 29.51 8.17
CA CYS A 169 -2.05 28.51 7.68
C CYS A 169 -0.64 28.89 8.12
N GLN A 170 -0.18 28.36 9.25
CA GLN A 170 1.12 28.71 9.83
C GLN A 170 1.98 27.45 9.96
N VAL A 171 3.30 27.62 9.86
CA VAL A 171 4.28 26.61 10.25
C VAL A 171 5.26 27.22 11.26
N LEU A 172 5.42 26.51 12.38
CA LEU A 172 6.48 26.74 13.35
C LEU A 172 7.49 25.62 13.23
N VAL A 173 8.77 25.97 13.10
CA VAL A 173 9.87 25.01 13.05
C VAL A 173 10.83 25.32 14.19
N HIS A 174 11.18 24.31 14.98
CA HIS A 174 12.26 24.33 15.95
C HIS A 174 13.43 23.49 15.46
N GLN A 175 14.56 24.12 15.22
CA GLN A 175 15.79 23.44 14.82
C GLN A 175 16.75 23.29 16.00
N VAL A 176 17.25 22.07 16.20
CA VAL A 176 18.25 21.73 17.21
C VAL A 176 19.48 21.16 16.51
N THR A 177 20.61 21.85 16.60
CA THR A 177 21.87 21.46 15.95
C THR A 177 22.91 21.06 16.97
N LEU A 178 23.38 19.81 16.91
CA LEU A 178 24.23 19.19 17.93
C LEU A 178 25.07 18.03 17.38
N GLN A 179 26.08 17.62 18.15
CA GLN A 179 26.92 16.47 17.83
C GLN A 179 26.36 15.17 18.42
N LEU A 180 26.69 14.04 17.82
CA LEU A 180 26.42 12.71 18.36
C LEU A 180 27.27 12.41 19.62
N PRO A 181 26.87 11.44 20.46
CA PRO A 181 25.50 10.96 20.61
C PRO A 181 24.62 12.01 21.30
N PHE A 182 23.29 11.84 21.21
CA PHE A 182 22.32 12.64 21.94
C PHE A 182 21.00 11.89 22.16
N GLN A 183 20.20 12.40 23.09
CA GLN A 183 18.78 12.13 23.22
C GLN A 183 18.01 13.45 23.35
N ILE A 184 16.82 13.51 22.78
CA ILE A 184 15.90 14.65 22.89
C ILE A 184 14.46 14.14 22.96
N GLU A 185 13.63 14.84 23.72
CA GLU A 185 12.21 14.52 23.89
C GLU A 185 11.32 15.68 23.43
N VAL A 186 10.17 15.33 22.85
CA VAL A 186 9.09 16.26 22.53
C VAL A 186 7.82 15.75 23.20
N VAL A 187 7.15 16.60 23.96
CA VAL A 187 6.01 16.21 24.80
C VAL A 187 4.79 17.03 24.39
N PHE A 188 3.71 16.38 23.97
CA PHE A 188 2.40 16.99 23.73
C PHE A 188 1.47 16.71 24.90
N GLU A 189 0.78 17.76 25.33
CA GLU A 189 -0.11 17.75 26.49
C GLU A 189 -1.46 18.37 26.13
N SER A 190 -2.54 17.59 26.18
CA SER A 190 -3.90 18.09 25.91
C SER A 190 -4.44 18.86 27.11
N GLY A 191 -4.87 20.10 26.94
CA GLY A 191 -5.44 20.92 28.03
C GLY A 191 -6.71 20.33 28.67
N SER A 192 -7.36 19.36 28.02
CA SER A 192 -8.53 18.66 28.59
C SER A 192 -8.17 17.57 29.60
N PHE A 193 -6.91 17.10 29.64
CA PHE A 193 -6.48 16.02 30.52
C PHE A 193 -5.96 16.57 31.86
N MET A 194 -6.89 17.05 32.69
CA MET A 194 -6.58 17.79 33.92
C MET A 194 -6.05 16.92 35.07
N ASP A 195 -6.43 15.65 35.09
CA ASP A 195 -6.12 14.65 36.13
C ASP A 195 -4.96 13.74 35.74
N ARG A 196 -4.12 14.14 34.78
CA ARG A 196 -2.95 13.36 34.35
C ARG A 196 -2.02 13.07 35.55
N PRO A 197 -1.53 11.83 35.71
CA PRO A 197 -0.77 11.45 36.91
C PRO A 197 0.65 12.03 36.95
N ASN A 198 1.26 12.24 35.78
CA ASN A 198 2.62 12.77 35.60
C ASN A 198 2.83 13.15 34.13
N GLN A 199 3.92 13.85 33.84
CA GLN A 199 4.33 14.11 32.45
C GLN A 199 4.94 12.83 31.83
N LEU A 200 4.62 12.56 30.56
CA LEU A 200 5.13 11.41 29.81
C LEU A 200 6.56 11.67 29.28
N SER A 201 7.50 11.97 30.18
CA SER A 201 8.89 12.30 29.84
C SER A 201 9.88 11.52 30.71
N GLY A 202 11.16 11.48 30.31
CA GLY A 202 12.24 10.88 31.08
C GLY A 202 11.99 9.42 31.49
N GLU A 203 12.08 9.12 32.79
CA GLU A 203 11.91 7.74 33.29
C GLU A 203 10.51 7.19 33.07
N VAL A 204 9.49 8.07 33.14
CA VAL A 204 8.10 7.68 32.89
C VAL A 204 7.95 7.20 31.45
N LEU A 205 8.49 7.95 30.48
CA LEU A 205 8.47 7.55 29.08
C LEU A 205 9.26 6.26 28.85
N SER A 206 10.43 6.09 29.50
CA SER A 206 11.22 4.87 29.41
C SER A 206 10.44 3.64 29.89
N ALA A 207 9.76 3.75 31.03
CA ALA A 207 8.96 2.66 31.59
C ALA A 207 7.76 2.32 30.70
N VAL A 208 7.04 3.33 30.19
CA VAL A 208 5.89 3.14 29.29
C VAL A 208 6.32 2.49 27.97
N LEU A 209 7.44 2.93 27.37
CA LEU A 209 7.98 2.32 26.16
C LEU A 209 8.36 0.85 26.37
N ALA A 210 9.04 0.53 27.48
CA ALA A 210 9.43 -0.85 27.81
C ALA A 210 8.21 -1.75 28.05
N GLN A 211 7.18 -1.23 28.74
CA GLN A 211 5.92 -1.94 28.95
C GLN A 211 5.24 -2.26 27.62
N HIS A 212 5.09 -1.27 26.74
CA HIS A 212 4.43 -1.47 25.44
C HIS A 212 5.23 -2.38 24.51
N GLN A 213 6.56 -2.29 24.52
CA GLN A 213 7.42 -3.21 23.78
C GLN A 213 7.19 -4.65 24.22
N THR A 214 7.21 -4.92 25.53
CA THR A 214 6.96 -6.26 26.07
C THR A 214 5.56 -6.76 25.69
N ALA A 215 4.54 -5.91 25.87
CA ALA A 215 3.16 -6.25 25.51
C ALA A 215 2.99 -6.53 24.02
N PHE A 216 3.70 -5.82 23.14
CA PHE A 216 3.71 -6.08 21.70
C PHE A 216 4.33 -7.43 21.38
N GLU A 217 5.50 -7.73 21.93
CA GLU A 217 6.21 -8.99 21.71
C GLU A 217 5.38 -10.19 22.21
N ASP A 218 4.75 -10.06 23.38
CA ASP A 218 3.85 -11.07 23.95
C ASP A 218 2.62 -11.30 23.07
N LYS A 219 1.93 -10.22 22.68
CA LYS A 219 0.76 -10.28 21.80
C LYS A 219 1.13 -10.91 20.45
N PHE A 220 2.23 -10.48 19.84
CA PHE A 220 2.73 -11.03 18.57
C PHE A 220 2.99 -12.54 18.68
N SER A 221 3.70 -12.95 19.73
CA SER A 221 4.02 -14.35 20.00
C SER A 221 2.76 -15.20 20.21
N SER A 222 1.74 -14.65 20.89
CA SER A 222 0.47 -15.35 21.10
C SER A 222 -0.35 -15.55 19.82
N ILE A 223 -0.35 -14.55 18.93
CA ILE A 223 -1.15 -14.57 17.69
C ILE A 223 -0.48 -15.48 16.68
N PHE A 224 0.80 -15.25 16.35
CA PHE A 224 1.43 -15.91 15.20
C PHE A 224 2.17 -17.20 15.54
N GLN A 225 2.55 -17.40 16.82
CA GLN A 225 3.16 -18.63 17.34
C GLN A 225 4.34 -19.17 16.50
N LEU A 226 5.13 -18.28 15.91
CA LEU A 226 6.14 -18.63 14.90
C LEU A 226 7.21 -19.59 15.43
N ARG A 227 7.65 -19.41 16.68
CA ARG A 227 8.63 -20.33 17.31
C ARG A 227 8.11 -21.77 17.41
N LYS A 228 6.82 -21.95 17.70
CA LYS A 228 6.20 -23.30 17.74
C LYS A 228 6.16 -23.95 16.36
N LYS A 229 6.16 -23.13 15.30
CA LYS A 229 6.21 -23.55 13.89
C LYS A 229 7.64 -23.71 13.35
N GLY A 230 8.65 -23.67 14.23
CA GLY A 230 10.05 -23.94 13.88
C GLY A 230 10.82 -22.73 13.33
N PHE A 231 10.27 -21.51 13.38
CA PHE A 231 11.00 -20.31 12.99
C PHE A 231 11.97 -19.85 14.08
N SER A 232 13.14 -19.37 13.66
CA SER A 232 14.17 -18.84 14.55
C SER A 232 13.78 -17.47 15.16
N PRO A 233 14.41 -17.04 16.26
CA PRO A 233 14.17 -15.70 16.83
C PRO A 233 14.42 -14.56 15.84
N LEU A 234 15.40 -14.69 14.94
CA LEU A 234 15.69 -13.68 13.92
C LEU A 234 14.58 -13.60 12.85
N GLN A 235 13.99 -14.74 12.48
CA GLN A 235 12.86 -14.77 11.55
C GLN A 235 11.59 -14.21 12.21
N GLU A 236 11.39 -14.45 13.50
CA GLU A 236 10.30 -13.83 14.25
C GLU A 236 10.47 -12.30 14.34
N GLN A 237 11.68 -11.81 14.58
CA GLN A 237 11.99 -10.37 14.53
C GLN A 237 11.71 -9.76 13.15
N PHE A 238 12.06 -10.46 12.07
CA PHE A 238 11.70 -10.07 10.70
C PHE A 238 10.18 -9.97 10.53
N ALA A 239 9.42 -10.94 11.01
CA ALA A 239 7.96 -10.94 10.92
C ALA A 239 7.33 -9.80 11.74
N MET A 240 7.87 -9.51 12.93
CA MET A 240 7.48 -8.33 13.73
C MET A 240 7.77 -7.03 12.97
N ALA A 241 8.92 -6.93 12.28
CA ALA A 241 9.27 -5.76 11.48
C ALA A 241 8.32 -5.58 10.29
N ALA A 242 7.93 -6.66 9.61
CA ALA A 242 6.96 -6.64 8.50
C ALA A 242 5.59 -6.12 8.98
N LEU A 243 5.05 -6.70 10.05
CA LEU A 243 3.78 -6.25 10.66
C LEU A 243 3.86 -4.79 11.12
N SER A 244 4.94 -4.43 11.82
CA SER A 244 5.12 -3.08 12.35
C SER A 244 5.17 -2.02 11.23
N ASN A 245 5.80 -2.33 10.10
CA ASN A 245 5.86 -1.41 8.96
C ASN A 245 4.54 -1.34 8.19
N MET A 246 3.78 -2.44 8.09
CA MET A 246 2.40 -2.40 7.57
C MET A 246 1.54 -1.44 8.39
N ILE A 247 1.50 -1.63 9.71
CA ILE A 247 0.71 -0.80 10.62
C ILE A 247 1.25 0.64 10.66
N GLY A 248 2.57 0.82 10.72
CA GLY A 248 3.21 2.14 10.68
C GLY A 248 3.11 2.86 9.33
N GLY A 249 2.61 2.18 8.29
CA GLY A 249 2.26 2.77 7.00
C GLY A 249 0.81 3.25 6.92
N MET A 250 -0.03 2.95 7.93
CA MET A 250 -1.40 3.44 7.96
C MET A 250 -1.46 4.96 8.08
N GLY A 251 -2.39 5.56 7.36
CA GLY A 251 -2.56 7.01 7.28
C GLY A 251 -4.02 7.43 7.32
N TYR A 252 -4.22 8.68 7.69
CA TYR A 252 -5.49 9.39 7.57
C TYR A 252 -5.34 10.47 6.50
N PHE A 253 -6.20 10.43 5.50
CA PHE A 253 -6.19 11.33 4.35
C PHE A 253 -7.54 12.04 4.27
N TYR A 254 -7.57 13.29 3.81
CA TYR A 254 -8.81 14.04 3.67
C TYR A 254 -8.75 14.91 2.41
N GLY A 255 -9.87 15.01 1.69
CA GLY A 255 -10.06 15.95 0.60
C GLY A 255 -10.72 15.35 -0.63
N HIS A 256 -10.49 15.96 -1.78
CA HIS A 256 -11.19 15.62 -3.03
C HIS A 256 -10.35 14.74 -3.96
N SER A 257 -10.99 13.71 -4.52
CA SER A 257 -10.53 13.06 -5.76
C SER A 257 -10.91 13.88 -6.99
N ILE A 258 -10.21 13.69 -8.12
CA ILE A 258 -10.56 14.27 -9.41
C ILE A 258 -11.15 13.18 -10.30
N VAL A 259 -12.39 13.37 -10.74
CA VAL A 259 -13.16 12.33 -11.43
C VAL A 259 -13.74 12.86 -12.75
N GLN A 260 -13.69 12.04 -13.80
CA GLN A 260 -14.45 12.25 -15.03
C GLN A 260 -15.34 11.04 -15.29
N SER A 261 -16.66 11.26 -15.28
CA SER A 261 -17.64 10.23 -15.61
C SER A 261 -18.14 10.40 -17.04
N LYS A 262 -18.94 9.43 -17.51
CA LYS A 262 -19.68 9.54 -18.78
C LYS A 262 -20.75 10.66 -18.78
N TYR A 263 -21.09 11.21 -17.61
CA TYR A 263 -22.11 12.25 -17.46
C TYR A 263 -21.52 13.66 -17.44
N ASN A 264 -20.19 13.81 -17.46
CA ASN A 264 -19.52 15.11 -17.46
C ASN A 264 -18.34 15.16 -18.43
N ASP A 265 -18.35 16.18 -19.30
CA ASP A 265 -17.33 16.33 -20.35
C ASP A 265 -15.94 16.69 -19.80
N GLN A 266 -15.88 17.35 -18.63
CA GLN A 266 -14.64 17.83 -18.01
C GLN A 266 -14.44 17.20 -16.63
N PRO A 267 -13.20 16.96 -16.18
CA PRO A 267 -12.93 16.51 -14.81
C PRO A 267 -13.56 17.42 -13.75
N VAL A 268 -14.17 16.81 -12.74
CA VAL A 268 -14.80 17.51 -11.61
C VAL A 268 -14.18 17.06 -10.28
N LEU A 269 -14.32 17.91 -9.26
CA LEU A 269 -14.01 17.52 -7.89
C LEU A 269 -15.10 16.57 -7.39
N TYR A 270 -14.67 15.40 -6.96
CA TYR A 270 -15.51 14.44 -6.25
C TYR A 270 -15.81 14.97 -4.84
N PRO A 271 -16.92 14.58 -4.18
CA PRO A 271 -17.20 14.99 -2.81
C PRO A 271 -15.98 14.77 -1.90
N GLU A 272 -15.71 15.76 -1.04
CA GLU A 272 -14.66 15.63 -0.03
C GLU A 272 -15.01 14.52 0.95
N GLY A 273 -13.99 13.80 1.41
CA GLY A 273 -14.19 12.78 2.43
C GLY A 273 -12.87 12.34 3.06
N PRO A 274 -12.95 11.74 4.26
CA PRO A 274 -11.81 11.13 4.92
C PRO A 274 -11.55 9.71 4.40
N LEU A 275 -10.29 9.29 4.46
CA LEU A 275 -9.87 7.91 4.27
C LEU A 275 -8.86 7.51 5.35
N PHE A 276 -9.21 6.52 6.15
CA PHE A 276 -8.28 5.82 7.04
C PHE A 276 -7.89 4.48 6.41
N THR A 277 -6.62 4.31 6.06
CA THR A 277 -6.17 3.17 5.22
C THR A 277 -4.70 2.83 5.44
N ALA A 278 -4.31 1.59 5.15
CA ALA A 278 -2.91 1.26 4.89
C ALA A 278 -2.45 1.79 3.52
N VAL A 279 -1.14 1.86 3.31
CA VAL A 279 -0.54 2.29 2.04
C VAL A 279 0.47 1.24 1.55
N PRO A 280 0.61 1.01 0.23
CA PRO A 280 1.50 -0.03 -0.29
C PRO A 280 2.98 0.20 0.05
N ALA A 281 3.43 1.46 -0.07
CA ALA A 281 4.79 1.88 0.24
C ALA A 281 4.85 3.35 0.65
N ARG A 282 5.41 3.63 1.83
CA ARG A 282 5.53 5.01 2.38
C ARG A 282 6.30 5.97 1.47
N SER A 283 7.29 5.47 0.72
CA SER A 283 8.18 6.31 -0.09
C SER A 283 7.64 6.66 -1.48
N PHE A 284 6.84 5.78 -2.09
CA PHE A 284 6.39 5.92 -3.48
C PHE A 284 4.87 6.05 -3.60
N PHE A 285 4.14 5.36 -2.72
CA PHE A 285 2.69 5.23 -2.76
C PHE A 285 2.04 5.59 -1.42
N PRO A 286 2.25 6.80 -0.86
CA PRO A 286 1.66 7.19 0.43
C PRO A 286 0.18 7.59 0.29
N ARG A 287 -0.66 6.67 -0.21
CA ARG A 287 -2.08 6.88 -0.48
C ARG A 287 -2.82 5.55 -0.58
N GLY A 288 -4.15 5.59 -0.53
CA GLY A 288 -5.00 4.41 -0.62
C GLY A 288 -5.08 3.83 -2.03
N PHE A 289 -4.93 2.51 -2.15
CA PHE A 289 -5.21 1.74 -3.36
C PHE A 289 -6.22 0.63 -3.04
N LEU A 290 -7.36 0.62 -3.76
CA LEU A 290 -8.53 -0.16 -3.39
C LEU A 290 -8.24 -1.67 -3.34
N TRP A 291 -7.57 -2.21 -4.36
CA TRP A 291 -7.30 -3.64 -4.40
C TRP A 291 -6.14 -4.07 -3.49
N ASP A 292 -5.15 -3.21 -3.26
CA ASP A 292 -4.08 -3.46 -2.29
C ASP A 292 -4.66 -3.64 -0.88
N GLU A 293 -5.68 -2.84 -0.54
CA GLU A 293 -6.20 -2.77 0.82
C GLU A 293 -6.77 -4.11 1.31
N GLY A 294 -7.47 -4.86 0.47
CA GLY A 294 -7.93 -6.20 0.87
C GLY A 294 -6.79 -7.13 1.29
N PHE A 295 -5.62 -7.03 0.63
CA PHE A 295 -4.42 -7.78 1.02
C PHE A 295 -3.78 -7.23 2.29
N HIS A 296 -3.77 -5.91 2.49
CA HIS A 296 -3.29 -5.30 3.74
C HIS A 296 -4.10 -5.80 4.94
N GLN A 297 -5.43 -5.78 4.78
CA GLN A 297 -6.38 -6.08 5.83
C GLN A 297 -6.43 -7.56 6.22
N LEU A 298 -5.96 -8.48 5.35
CA LEU A 298 -5.75 -9.88 5.74
C LEU A 298 -4.75 -10.03 6.89
N LEU A 299 -3.69 -9.22 6.93
CA LEU A 299 -2.71 -9.22 8.02
C LEU A 299 -3.18 -8.35 9.18
N VAL A 300 -3.65 -7.13 8.90
CA VAL A 300 -4.08 -6.19 9.94
C VAL A 300 -5.21 -6.77 10.79
N SER A 301 -6.19 -7.45 10.19
CA SER A 301 -7.31 -8.08 10.92
C SER A 301 -6.87 -9.15 11.93
N GLN A 302 -5.71 -9.81 11.74
CA GLN A 302 -5.16 -10.74 12.73
C GLN A 302 -4.57 -10.01 13.94
N TRP A 303 -4.08 -8.80 13.74
CA TRP A 303 -3.49 -8.00 14.82
C TRP A 303 -4.55 -7.19 15.56
N ASP A 304 -5.44 -6.53 14.83
CA ASP A 304 -6.51 -5.70 15.35
C ASP A 304 -7.72 -5.71 14.39
N THR A 305 -8.72 -6.51 14.76
CA THR A 305 -9.95 -6.63 13.99
C THR A 305 -10.76 -5.33 13.94
N ALA A 306 -10.78 -4.55 15.03
CA ALA A 306 -11.53 -3.30 15.07
C ALA A 306 -10.91 -2.26 14.13
N MET A 307 -9.58 -2.15 14.11
CA MET A 307 -8.87 -1.31 13.17
C MET A 307 -9.18 -1.68 11.71
N SER A 308 -9.27 -2.99 11.41
CA SER A 308 -9.64 -3.46 10.08
C SER A 308 -11.08 -3.11 9.70
N GLN A 309 -12.01 -3.23 10.66
CA GLN A 309 -13.42 -2.86 10.48
C GLN A 309 -13.58 -1.36 10.15
N GLU A 310 -12.83 -0.49 10.83
CA GLU A 310 -12.81 0.97 10.56
C GLU A 310 -12.28 1.28 9.16
N VAL A 311 -11.20 0.61 8.73
CA VAL A 311 -10.65 0.78 7.37
C VAL A 311 -11.67 0.38 6.31
N ILE A 312 -12.30 -0.79 6.43
CA ILE A 312 -13.30 -1.26 5.46
C ILE A 312 -14.48 -0.28 5.38
N ALA A 313 -14.96 0.22 6.53
CA ALA A 313 -16.02 1.22 6.57
C ALA A 313 -15.60 2.51 5.87
N SER A 314 -14.39 3.02 6.17
CA SER A 314 -13.84 4.23 5.57
C SER A 314 -13.72 4.14 4.04
N TRP A 315 -13.31 2.99 3.50
CA TRP A 315 -13.29 2.77 2.04
C TRP A 315 -14.69 2.77 1.41
N LEU A 316 -15.66 2.12 2.05
CA LEU A 316 -17.04 2.06 1.54
C LEU A 316 -17.78 3.40 1.67
N ASP A 317 -17.34 4.28 2.58
CA ASP A 317 -17.88 5.64 2.71
C ASP A 317 -17.50 6.57 1.55
N LEU A 318 -16.43 6.26 0.79
CA LEU A 318 -16.00 7.01 -0.40
C LEU A 318 -16.84 6.71 -1.67
N MET A 319 -17.80 5.79 -1.55
CA MET A 319 -18.63 5.32 -2.64
C MET A 319 -19.59 6.41 -3.17
N ASN A 320 -19.75 6.51 -4.49
CA ASN A 320 -20.77 7.38 -5.08
C ASN A 320 -22.16 6.72 -5.03
N VAL A 321 -23.16 7.48 -5.48
CA VAL A 321 -24.55 7.01 -5.62
C VAL A 321 -24.73 5.81 -6.57
N GLU A 322 -23.78 5.55 -7.47
CA GLU A 322 -23.82 4.40 -8.39
C GLU A 322 -23.23 3.12 -7.77
N GLY A 323 -22.56 3.22 -6.61
CA GLY A 323 -21.83 2.11 -6.01
C GLY A 323 -20.35 2.04 -6.39
N TRP A 324 -19.80 3.04 -7.10
CA TRP A 324 -18.40 3.07 -7.51
C TRP A 324 -17.49 3.67 -6.43
N ILE A 325 -16.28 3.13 -6.31
CA ILE A 325 -15.21 3.65 -5.45
C ILE A 325 -13.97 3.88 -6.33
N PRO A 326 -13.34 5.07 -6.31
CA PRO A 326 -12.09 5.29 -7.03
C PRO A 326 -10.98 4.30 -6.62
N ARG A 327 -10.30 3.71 -7.62
CA ARG A 327 -9.25 2.69 -7.39
C ARG A 327 -8.03 3.24 -6.64
N GLU A 328 -7.73 4.51 -6.83
CA GLU A 328 -6.56 5.18 -6.27
C GLU A 328 -7.02 6.50 -5.64
N GLN A 329 -6.85 6.63 -4.33
CA GLN A 329 -7.40 7.70 -3.52
C GLN A 329 -6.37 8.82 -3.35
N ILE A 330 -6.39 9.77 -4.29
CA ILE A 330 -5.45 10.89 -4.35
C ILE A 330 -6.12 12.11 -3.73
N LEU A 331 -6.21 12.10 -2.40
CA LEU A 331 -6.94 13.09 -1.63
C LEU A 331 -6.07 14.32 -1.37
N ASP A 332 -6.40 15.38 -2.12
CA ASP A 332 -5.81 16.71 -2.05
C ASP A 332 -4.30 16.84 -2.36
N ASN A 333 -3.75 18.05 -2.18
CA ASN A 333 -2.47 18.46 -2.74
C ASN A 333 -1.25 17.71 -2.20
N GLU A 334 -1.29 17.24 -0.93
CA GLU A 334 -0.22 16.41 -0.39
C GLU A 334 -0.10 15.10 -1.15
N ALA A 335 -1.21 14.39 -1.34
CA ALA A 335 -1.23 13.18 -2.15
C ALA A 335 -0.91 13.46 -3.63
N ARG A 336 -1.54 14.48 -4.24
CA ARG A 336 -1.34 14.85 -5.66
C ARG A 336 0.11 15.19 -5.98
N SER A 337 0.85 15.81 -5.04
CA SER A 337 2.26 16.16 -5.24
C SER A 337 3.18 14.96 -5.49
N LYS A 338 2.71 13.74 -5.18
CA LYS A 338 3.44 12.48 -5.36
C LYS A 338 2.99 11.69 -6.58
N VAL A 339 2.10 12.23 -7.40
CA VAL A 339 1.48 11.51 -8.53
C VAL A 339 1.69 12.30 -9.83
N PRO A 340 2.23 11.69 -10.90
CA PRO A 340 2.23 12.29 -12.23
C PRO A 340 0.82 12.64 -12.68
N SER A 341 0.66 13.76 -13.41
CA SER A 341 -0.66 14.33 -13.70
C SER A 341 -1.57 13.40 -14.51
N GLU A 342 -0.99 12.52 -15.34
CA GLU A 342 -1.71 11.53 -16.14
C GLU A 342 -2.43 10.46 -15.31
N PHE A 343 -2.03 10.21 -14.05
CA PHE A 343 -2.64 9.20 -13.18
C PHE A 343 -3.61 9.77 -12.16
N ILE A 344 -3.73 11.11 -12.07
CA ILE A 344 -4.61 11.75 -11.08
C ILE A 344 -6.08 11.50 -11.41
N LEU A 345 -6.43 11.58 -12.69
CA LEU A 345 -7.82 11.47 -13.14
C LEU A 345 -8.37 10.05 -12.95
N GLN A 346 -9.44 9.94 -12.16
CA GLN A 346 -10.19 8.69 -12.00
C GLN A 346 -11.42 8.67 -12.90
N ARG A 347 -11.80 7.48 -13.41
CA ARG A 347 -12.98 7.28 -14.26
C ARG A 347 -13.97 6.35 -13.57
N ASN A 348 -15.25 6.72 -13.53
CA ASN A 348 -16.26 5.98 -12.77
C ASN A 348 -16.69 4.64 -13.39
N GLU A 349 -16.23 4.31 -14.61
CA GLU A 349 -16.41 2.99 -15.21
C GLU A 349 -15.21 2.05 -14.93
N ASN A 350 -14.11 2.61 -14.44
CA ASN A 350 -12.89 1.88 -14.14
C ASN A 350 -13.01 1.21 -12.76
N ALA A 351 -13.06 -0.11 -12.78
CA ALA A 351 -13.10 -0.95 -11.59
C ALA A 351 -11.69 -1.26 -11.03
N ASN A 352 -11.65 -2.02 -9.94
CA ASN A 352 -10.45 -2.71 -9.43
C ASN A 352 -10.82 -4.12 -8.92
N PRO A 353 -9.90 -5.07 -8.67
CA PRO A 353 -10.28 -6.30 -7.97
C PRO A 353 -10.94 -6.00 -6.62
N PRO A 354 -12.11 -6.57 -6.30
CA PRO A 354 -12.85 -6.27 -5.08
C PRO A 354 -12.28 -7.06 -3.89
N THR A 355 -10.99 -6.88 -3.60
CA THR A 355 -10.23 -7.65 -2.61
C THR A 355 -10.70 -7.44 -1.17
N LEU A 356 -11.49 -6.39 -0.88
CA LEU A 356 -12.15 -6.24 0.42
C LEU A 356 -13.05 -7.44 0.76
N PHE A 357 -13.58 -8.16 -0.25
CA PHE A 357 -14.29 -9.41 0.00
C PHE A 357 -13.38 -10.54 0.53
N LEU A 358 -12.05 -10.51 0.29
CA LEU A 358 -11.13 -11.49 0.89
C LEU A 358 -11.05 -11.34 2.41
N VAL A 359 -10.99 -10.10 2.91
CA VAL A 359 -10.96 -9.87 4.35
C VAL A 359 -12.34 -10.02 4.96
N LEU A 360 -13.42 -9.62 4.27
CA LEU A 360 -14.78 -9.88 4.75
C LEU A 360 -15.06 -11.38 4.89
N GLU A 361 -14.67 -12.20 3.90
CA GLU A 361 -14.73 -13.67 4.00
C GLU A 361 -14.06 -14.15 5.29
N LYS A 362 -12.86 -13.63 5.58
CA LYS A 362 -12.10 -14.00 6.78
C LYS A 362 -12.78 -13.54 8.07
N LEU A 363 -13.30 -12.33 8.12
CA LEU A 363 -13.92 -11.75 9.31
C LEU A 363 -15.23 -12.45 9.71
N ILE A 364 -15.98 -12.95 8.72
CA ILE A 364 -17.24 -13.67 8.98
C ILE A 364 -17.06 -15.18 9.13
N ARG A 365 -15.88 -15.71 8.76
CA ARG A 365 -15.60 -17.15 8.84
C ARG A 365 -15.67 -17.65 10.28
N GLY A 366 -16.53 -18.63 10.52
CA GLY A 366 -16.73 -19.23 11.84
C GLY A 366 -17.73 -18.48 12.73
N LEU A 367 -18.32 -17.38 12.24
CA LEU A 367 -19.51 -16.82 12.85
C LEU A 367 -20.72 -17.69 12.49
N GLU A 368 -21.55 -18.00 13.48
CA GLU A 368 -22.83 -18.68 13.29
C GLU A 368 -23.97 -17.74 13.69
N VAL A 369 -25.14 -17.89 13.07
CA VAL A 369 -26.34 -17.09 13.40
C VAL A 369 -26.65 -17.16 14.89
N ALA A 370 -26.46 -18.32 15.52
CA ALA A 370 -26.72 -18.53 16.94
C ALA A 370 -25.70 -17.85 17.87
N SER A 371 -24.50 -17.52 17.38
CA SER A 371 -23.39 -16.98 18.17
C SER A 371 -22.97 -15.58 17.73
N LEU A 372 -23.72 -14.94 16.83
CA LEU A 372 -23.41 -13.61 16.32
C LEU A 372 -23.58 -12.58 17.45
N VAL A 373 -22.47 -11.99 17.89
CA VAL A 373 -22.48 -10.99 18.95
C VAL A 373 -23.06 -9.69 18.39
N GLN A 374 -23.84 -8.97 19.22
CA GLN A 374 -24.54 -7.74 18.84
C GLN A 374 -23.66 -6.71 18.12
N LYS A 375 -22.37 -6.61 18.49
CA LYS A 375 -21.42 -5.70 17.86
C LYS A 375 -21.17 -6.05 16.38
N ASP A 376 -20.91 -7.32 16.09
CA ASP A 376 -20.61 -7.78 14.73
C ASP A 376 -21.87 -7.74 13.86
N GLU A 377 -23.03 -8.10 14.43
CA GLU A 377 -24.32 -7.93 13.75
C GLU A 377 -24.55 -6.46 13.36
N LEU A 378 -24.39 -5.52 14.31
CA LEU A 378 -24.59 -4.11 14.05
C LEU A 378 -23.63 -3.58 12.98
N TYR A 379 -22.36 -4.01 13.03
CA TYR A 379 -21.36 -3.65 12.03
C TYR A 379 -21.79 -4.13 10.63
N LEU A 380 -22.11 -5.42 10.48
CA LEU A 380 -22.51 -6.01 9.20
C LEU A 380 -23.82 -5.39 8.68
N ARG A 381 -24.80 -5.10 9.54
CA ARG A 381 -26.04 -4.41 9.13
C ARG A 381 -25.80 -3.01 8.58
N LYS A 382 -24.86 -2.27 9.17
CA LYS A 382 -24.46 -0.94 8.65
C LYS A 382 -23.71 -1.04 7.32
N LEU A 383 -22.92 -2.09 7.14
CA LEU A 383 -22.10 -2.30 5.96
C LEU A 383 -22.92 -2.77 4.74
N LEU A 384 -23.91 -3.63 4.99
CA LEU A 384 -24.65 -4.36 3.95
C LEU A 384 -25.22 -3.46 2.83
N PRO A 385 -25.87 -2.31 3.09
CA PRO A 385 -26.40 -1.47 2.02
C PRO A 385 -25.30 -1.00 1.05
N ARG A 386 -24.13 -0.61 1.57
CA ARG A 386 -22.99 -0.20 0.74
C ARG A 386 -22.41 -1.39 -0.02
N LEU A 387 -22.30 -2.56 0.62
CA LEU A 387 -21.84 -3.77 -0.05
C LEU A 387 -22.76 -4.18 -1.21
N ARG A 388 -24.09 -4.09 -1.04
CA ARG A 388 -25.06 -4.31 -2.12
C ARG A 388 -24.82 -3.35 -3.28
N SER A 389 -24.73 -2.04 -3.02
CA SER A 389 -24.44 -1.04 -4.06
C SER A 389 -23.13 -1.31 -4.80
N TRP A 390 -22.06 -1.66 -4.09
CA TRP A 390 -20.77 -1.98 -4.69
C TRP A 390 -20.84 -3.24 -5.56
N TYR A 391 -21.45 -4.30 -5.04
CA TYR A 391 -21.64 -5.56 -5.74
C TYR A 391 -22.49 -5.39 -7.02
N ASP A 392 -23.60 -4.66 -6.92
CA ASP A 392 -24.51 -4.38 -8.03
C ASP A 392 -23.83 -3.52 -9.11
N TRP A 393 -22.98 -2.58 -8.69
CA TRP A 393 -22.17 -1.76 -9.60
C TRP A 393 -21.24 -2.63 -10.46
N TYR A 394 -20.55 -3.63 -9.89
CA TYR A 394 -19.73 -4.56 -10.69
C TYR A 394 -20.58 -5.36 -11.68
N ASN A 395 -21.69 -5.93 -11.22
CA ASN A 395 -22.56 -6.76 -12.05
C ASN A 395 -23.18 -5.97 -13.20
N THR A 396 -23.40 -4.67 -13.02
CA THR A 396 -23.95 -3.80 -14.06
C THR A 396 -22.87 -3.26 -14.99
N THR A 397 -21.80 -2.68 -14.45
CA THR A 397 -20.83 -1.92 -15.25
C THR A 397 -19.78 -2.81 -15.93
N GLN A 398 -19.42 -3.93 -15.29
CA GLN A 398 -18.36 -4.82 -15.77
C GLN A 398 -18.89 -6.09 -16.44
N ALA A 399 -20.19 -6.16 -16.74
CA ALA A 399 -20.80 -7.26 -17.48
C ALA A 399 -20.09 -7.52 -18.81
N GLY A 400 -19.89 -8.79 -19.14
CA GLY A 400 -19.33 -9.26 -20.40
C GLY A 400 -20.40 -9.41 -21.48
N PRO A 401 -20.01 -9.83 -22.70
CA PRO A 401 -20.91 -9.97 -23.84
C PRO A 401 -21.88 -11.17 -23.73
N LEU A 402 -21.60 -12.14 -22.85
CA LEU A 402 -22.43 -13.32 -22.62
C LEU A 402 -22.92 -13.38 -21.16
N PRO A 403 -24.04 -14.08 -20.85
CA PRO A 403 -24.48 -14.29 -19.48
C PRO A 403 -23.37 -14.85 -18.58
N TYR A 404 -23.25 -14.29 -17.37
CA TYR A 404 -22.27 -14.72 -16.35
C TYR A 404 -20.79 -14.55 -16.74
N THR A 405 -20.53 -13.76 -17.79
CA THR A 405 -19.17 -13.34 -18.16
C THR A 405 -18.95 -11.90 -17.77
N PHE A 406 -17.69 -11.53 -17.58
CA PHE A 406 -17.30 -10.18 -17.17
C PHE A 406 -16.13 -9.66 -18.01
N ARG A 407 -16.02 -8.35 -18.10
CA ARG A 407 -14.97 -7.66 -18.85
C ARG A 407 -14.58 -6.35 -18.17
N TRP A 408 -13.33 -6.27 -17.73
CA TRP A 408 -12.69 -5.01 -17.33
C TRP A 408 -12.91 -3.88 -18.34
N ARG A 409 -13.41 -2.73 -17.87
CA ARG A 409 -13.45 -1.47 -18.62
C ARG A 409 -12.12 -0.70 -18.50
N GLY A 410 -11.94 0.33 -19.33
CA GLY A 410 -10.80 1.24 -19.24
C GLY A 410 -9.48 0.72 -19.82
N ARG A 411 -9.51 -0.27 -20.73
CA ARG A 411 -8.33 -0.68 -21.49
C ARG A 411 -8.01 0.35 -22.58
N ASP A 412 -6.72 0.55 -22.86
CA ASP A 412 -6.27 1.51 -23.88
C ASP A 412 -6.74 1.10 -25.29
N GLU A 413 -7.59 1.91 -25.91
CA GLU A 413 -8.08 1.65 -27.27
C GLU A 413 -7.05 2.04 -28.35
N ASP A 414 -6.18 3.03 -28.07
CA ASP A 414 -5.05 3.34 -28.95
C ASP A 414 -3.92 2.36 -28.75
N THR A 415 -3.91 1.35 -29.61
CA THR A 415 -2.92 0.29 -29.53
C THR A 415 -1.57 0.65 -30.16
N ASN A 416 -1.43 1.76 -30.89
CA ASN A 416 -0.25 1.98 -31.75
C ASN A 416 1.07 2.13 -30.99
N MET A 417 1.00 2.55 -29.73
CA MET A 417 2.15 2.81 -28.86
C MET A 417 2.56 1.61 -28.00
N TYR A 418 1.67 0.62 -27.83
CA TYR A 418 1.87 -0.48 -26.89
C TYR A 418 2.02 -1.82 -27.61
N LEU A 419 2.97 -2.65 -27.18
CA LEU A 419 3.05 -4.04 -27.64
C LEU A 419 1.74 -4.81 -27.35
N ASN A 420 1.19 -4.59 -26.15
CA ASN A 420 -0.14 -5.04 -25.75
C ASN A 420 -0.82 -3.96 -24.87
N PRO A 421 -2.05 -3.51 -25.19
CA PRO A 421 -2.76 -2.51 -24.41
C PRO A 421 -2.94 -2.90 -22.94
N LYS A 422 -2.68 -1.97 -22.02
CA LYS A 422 -2.72 -2.21 -20.58
C LYS A 422 -4.15 -2.46 -20.09
N THR A 423 -4.25 -3.06 -18.90
CA THR A 423 -5.51 -3.26 -18.17
C THR A 423 -5.33 -2.84 -16.71
N LEU A 424 -5.08 -1.54 -16.49
CA LEU A 424 -4.83 -0.95 -15.17
C LEU A 424 -5.94 -1.26 -14.15
N THR A 425 -7.17 -1.37 -14.63
CA THR A 425 -8.35 -1.71 -13.82
C THR A 425 -8.29 -3.11 -13.22
N SER A 426 -7.51 -4.03 -13.80
CA SER A 426 -7.37 -5.38 -13.22
C SER A 426 -6.37 -5.48 -12.08
N GLY A 427 -5.55 -4.44 -11.84
CA GLY A 427 -4.40 -4.49 -10.93
C GLY A 427 -3.18 -5.22 -11.50
N LEU A 428 -3.32 -5.91 -12.64
CA LEU A 428 -2.23 -6.58 -13.37
C LEU A 428 -1.91 -5.80 -14.66
N ASP A 429 -1.40 -4.59 -14.50
CA ASP A 429 -1.31 -3.52 -15.51
C ASP A 429 -0.93 -3.95 -16.93
N ASP A 430 0.22 -4.61 -17.09
CA ASP A 430 0.76 -5.02 -18.39
C ASP A 430 0.62 -6.53 -18.66
N TYR A 431 -0.14 -7.26 -17.83
CA TYR A 431 -0.41 -8.68 -18.07
C TYR A 431 -1.05 -8.86 -19.45
N PRO A 432 -0.51 -9.74 -20.32
CA PRO A 432 -1.01 -9.83 -21.69
C PRO A 432 -2.47 -10.28 -21.78
N ARG A 433 -3.30 -9.45 -22.42
CA ARG A 433 -4.69 -9.79 -22.79
C ARG A 433 -4.87 -9.78 -24.31
N ALA A 434 -6.12 -9.81 -24.77
CA ALA A 434 -6.43 -9.72 -26.19
C ALA A 434 -5.73 -8.49 -26.80
N SER A 435 -5.14 -8.69 -27.98
CA SER A 435 -4.20 -7.72 -28.55
C SER A 435 -4.93 -6.53 -29.19
N HIS A 436 -6.21 -6.67 -29.50
CA HIS A 436 -7.07 -5.61 -30.01
C HIS A 436 -8.29 -5.52 -29.10
N PRO A 437 -8.30 -4.55 -28.16
CA PRO A 437 -9.42 -4.31 -27.28
C PRO A 437 -10.75 -4.24 -28.01
N SER A 438 -11.76 -4.92 -27.46
CA SER A 438 -13.10 -4.96 -28.06
C SER A 438 -14.16 -5.28 -27.00
N SER A 439 -15.43 -5.07 -27.35
CA SER A 439 -16.57 -5.44 -26.51
C SER A 439 -16.72 -6.96 -26.33
N ASP A 440 -16.09 -7.76 -27.19
CA ASP A 440 -16.19 -9.23 -27.21
C ASP A 440 -15.30 -9.91 -26.16
N GLU A 441 -14.51 -9.14 -25.41
CA GLU A 441 -13.61 -9.71 -24.42
C GLU A 441 -14.33 -10.36 -23.25
N ARG A 442 -13.73 -11.43 -22.72
CA ARG A 442 -14.14 -12.08 -21.48
C ARG A 442 -12.91 -12.29 -20.61
N HIS A 443 -12.96 -11.80 -19.37
CA HIS A 443 -11.83 -11.80 -18.44
C HIS A 443 -12.08 -12.79 -17.29
N VAL A 444 -11.28 -13.86 -17.26
CA VAL A 444 -11.50 -15.00 -16.33
C VAL A 444 -11.24 -14.61 -14.87
N ASP A 445 -10.27 -13.74 -14.64
CA ASP A 445 -9.93 -13.22 -13.31
C ASP A 445 -11.10 -12.44 -12.69
N LEU A 446 -11.73 -11.55 -13.45
CA LEU A 446 -12.90 -10.79 -12.98
C LEU A 446 -14.10 -11.71 -12.69
N ARG A 447 -14.34 -12.71 -13.53
CA ARG A 447 -15.38 -13.73 -13.27
C ARG A 447 -15.15 -14.44 -11.92
N CYS A 448 -13.89 -14.78 -11.61
CA CYS A 448 -13.55 -15.44 -10.35
C CYS A 448 -13.69 -14.50 -9.14
N TRP A 449 -13.35 -13.22 -9.29
CA TRP A 449 -13.60 -12.21 -8.25
C TRP A 449 -15.09 -12.08 -7.93
N MET A 450 -15.94 -12.09 -8.94
CA MET A 450 -17.38 -12.03 -8.73
C MET A 450 -17.95 -13.30 -8.11
N ALA A 451 -17.37 -14.48 -8.41
CA ALA A 451 -17.73 -15.72 -7.72
C ALA A 451 -17.48 -15.63 -6.20
N LEU A 452 -16.29 -15.12 -5.81
CA LEU A 452 -15.95 -14.86 -4.40
C LEU A 452 -16.92 -13.84 -3.78
N ALA A 453 -17.14 -12.71 -4.43
CA ALA A 453 -18.01 -11.65 -3.93
C ALA A 453 -19.45 -12.15 -3.72
N SER A 454 -20.00 -12.94 -4.65
CA SER A 454 -21.33 -13.54 -4.52
C SER A 454 -21.42 -14.47 -3.31
N GLY A 455 -20.38 -15.26 -3.04
CA GLY A 455 -20.33 -16.13 -1.84
C GLY A 455 -20.33 -15.33 -0.55
N VAL A 456 -19.47 -14.32 -0.45
CA VAL A 456 -19.39 -13.48 0.75
C VAL A 456 -20.69 -12.69 0.97
N MET A 457 -21.32 -12.19 -0.08
CA MET A 457 -22.63 -11.53 0.03
C MET A 457 -23.72 -12.49 0.52
N ALA A 458 -23.74 -13.74 0.03
CA ALA A 458 -24.66 -14.77 0.50
C ALA A 458 -24.47 -15.09 1.99
N ASP A 459 -23.23 -15.22 2.43
CA ASP A 459 -22.88 -15.49 3.83
C ASP A 459 -23.28 -14.33 4.74
N VAL A 460 -22.98 -13.08 4.36
CA VAL A 460 -23.38 -11.88 5.11
C VAL A 460 -24.90 -11.78 5.22
N CYS A 461 -25.64 -11.96 4.12
CA CYS A 461 -27.11 -11.93 4.17
C CYS A 461 -27.66 -13.05 5.07
N THR A 462 -27.12 -14.26 4.98
CA THR A 462 -27.55 -15.40 5.81
C THR A 462 -27.32 -15.12 7.29
N LEU A 463 -26.15 -14.58 7.66
CA LEU A 463 -25.82 -14.20 9.04
C LEU A 463 -26.79 -13.15 9.61
N LEU A 464 -27.26 -12.23 8.77
CA LEU A 464 -28.14 -11.13 9.17
C LEU A 464 -29.65 -11.47 9.09
N GLY A 465 -30.00 -12.64 8.57
CA GLY A 465 -31.40 -13.01 8.29
C GLY A 465 -32.02 -12.22 7.13
N GLU A 466 -31.19 -11.74 6.21
CA GLU A 466 -31.58 -11.00 5.01
C GLU A 466 -31.73 -11.95 3.80
N PRO A 467 -32.52 -11.59 2.77
CA PRO A 467 -32.61 -12.38 1.55
C PRO A 467 -31.23 -12.64 0.92
N ALA A 468 -30.89 -13.91 0.76
CA ALA A 468 -29.58 -14.39 0.29
C ALA A 468 -29.66 -15.18 -1.02
N GLU A 469 -30.86 -15.53 -1.47
CA GLU A 469 -31.11 -16.51 -2.53
C GLU A 469 -30.52 -16.10 -3.87
N GLU A 470 -30.51 -14.80 -4.18
CA GLU A 470 -29.93 -14.27 -5.42
C GLU A 470 -28.40 -14.40 -5.41
N TYR A 471 -27.76 -14.04 -4.30
CA TYR A 471 -26.30 -14.14 -4.15
C TYR A 471 -25.85 -15.61 -4.14
N GLN A 472 -26.60 -16.49 -3.46
CA GLN A 472 -26.37 -17.95 -3.49
C GLN A 472 -26.48 -18.51 -4.91
N ARG A 473 -27.51 -18.12 -5.66
CA ARG A 473 -27.68 -18.55 -7.05
C ARG A 473 -26.54 -18.05 -7.93
N MET A 474 -26.15 -16.78 -7.80
CA MET A 474 -25.03 -16.23 -8.57
C MET A 474 -23.72 -16.96 -8.22
N GLN A 475 -23.44 -17.21 -6.94
CA GLN A 475 -22.27 -17.97 -6.50
C GLN A 475 -22.26 -19.39 -7.07
N GLN A 476 -23.40 -20.09 -7.06
CA GLN A 476 -23.53 -21.42 -7.67
C GLN A 476 -23.28 -21.41 -9.18
N VAL A 477 -23.83 -20.43 -9.90
CA VAL A 477 -23.63 -20.31 -11.36
C VAL A 477 -22.18 -19.96 -11.69
N LEU A 478 -21.59 -18.99 -10.99
CA LEU A 478 -20.21 -18.59 -11.22
C LEU A 478 -19.21 -19.66 -10.76
N SER A 479 -19.56 -20.51 -9.80
CA SER A 479 -18.71 -21.64 -9.37
C SER A 479 -18.98 -22.94 -10.12
N ASN A 480 -19.88 -22.92 -11.11
CA ASN A 480 -20.13 -24.08 -11.95
C ASN A 480 -18.92 -24.33 -12.90
N ASN A 481 -18.19 -25.42 -12.65
CA ASN A 481 -17.02 -25.79 -13.43
C ASN A 481 -17.32 -26.04 -14.92
N VAL A 482 -18.48 -26.61 -15.26
CA VAL A 482 -18.86 -26.86 -16.66
C VAL A 482 -19.01 -25.55 -17.42
N LEU A 483 -19.74 -24.59 -16.84
CA LEU A 483 -19.93 -23.27 -17.45
C LEU A 483 -18.62 -22.47 -17.50
N LEU A 484 -17.80 -22.54 -16.45
CA LEU A 484 -16.47 -21.93 -16.44
C LEU A 484 -15.61 -22.49 -17.57
N GLU A 485 -15.59 -23.81 -17.75
CA GLU A 485 -14.82 -24.46 -18.81
C GLU A 485 -15.36 -24.08 -20.20
N GLU A 486 -16.67 -24.08 -20.40
CA GLU A 486 -17.28 -23.64 -21.67
C GLU A 486 -16.84 -22.23 -22.07
N GLN A 487 -16.78 -21.31 -21.10
CA GLN A 487 -16.51 -19.89 -21.36
C GLN A 487 -15.03 -19.52 -21.41
N HIS A 488 -14.18 -20.27 -20.70
CA HIS A 488 -12.79 -19.89 -20.40
C HIS A 488 -11.75 -20.99 -20.55
N TRP A 489 -12.12 -22.27 -20.71
CA TRP A 489 -11.14 -23.34 -20.95
C TRP A 489 -10.80 -23.45 -22.42
N SER A 490 -9.50 -23.43 -22.73
CA SER A 490 -8.99 -23.65 -24.08
C SER A 490 -8.31 -25.01 -24.17
N GLU A 491 -8.90 -25.94 -24.93
CA GLU A 491 -8.28 -27.25 -25.18
C GLU A 491 -6.97 -27.12 -25.96
N GLN A 492 -6.85 -26.12 -26.85
CA GLN A 492 -5.61 -25.86 -27.60
C GLN A 492 -4.48 -25.39 -26.68
N LEU A 493 -4.78 -24.53 -25.71
CA LEU A 493 -3.77 -24.00 -24.78
C LEU A 493 -3.57 -24.90 -23.56
N ASN A 494 -4.51 -25.83 -23.33
CA ASN A 494 -4.62 -26.64 -22.11
C ASN A 494 -4.60 -25.78 -20.84
N ALA A 495 -5.35 -24.68 -20.85
CA ALA A 495 -5.37 -23.68 -19.78
C ALA A 495 -6.67 -22.88 -19.77
N PHE A 496 -7.01 -22.31 -18.61
CA PHE A 496 -7.97 -21.22 -18.53
C PHE A 496 -7.37 -19.94 -19.11
N ALA A 497 -8.15 -19.24 -19.92
CA ALA A 497 -7.71 -18.08 -20.66
C ALA A 497 -8.81 -17.02 -20.78
N ASP A 498 -8.36 -15.77 -20.93
CA ASP A 498 -9.20 -14.71 -21.47
C ASP A 498 -9.56 -15.02 -22.93
N TYR A 499 -10.66 -14.43 -23.40
CA TYR A 499 -11.11 -14.51 -24.79
C TYR A 499 -11.21 -13.11 -25.38
N GLY A 500 -10.89 -12.95 -26.67
CA GLY A 500 -11.09 -11.69 -27.38
C GLY A 500 -10.42 -11.64 -28.75
N ASN A 501 -10.42 -10.46 -29.38
CA ASN A 501 -9.81 -10.26 -30.69
C ASN A 501 -8.27 -10.20 -30.58
N HIS A 502 -7.60 -11.30 -30.89
CA HIS A 502 -6.19 -11.49 -30.56
C HIS A 502 -5.34 -11.98 -31.74
N THR A 503 -4.08 -11.60 -31.76
CA THR A 503 -3.00 -12.20 -32.56
C THR A 503 -1.70 -12.11 -31.75
N GLN A 504 -0.93 -13.19 -31.75
CA GLN A 504 0.42 -13.19 -31.17
C GLN A 504 1.46 -12.52 -32.09
N SER A 505 1.09 -12.26 -33.34
CA SER A 505 1.99 -11.71 -34.37
C SER A 505 2.04 -10.19 -34.30
N VAL A 506 2.41 -9.67 -33.13
CA VAL A 506 2.57 -8.24 -32.83
C VAL A 506 3.99 -8.01 -32.34
N VAL A 507 4.62 -6.97 -32.85
CA VAL A 507 6.00 -6.60 -32.48
C VAL A 507 6.14 -5.09 -32.37
N LEU A 508 7.16 -4.65 -31.65
CA LEU A 508 7.60 -3.26 -31.61
C LEU A 508 8.75 -3.07 -32.62
N GLU A 509 8.61 -2.12 -33.54
CA GLU A 509 9.57 -1.84 -34.60
C GLU A 509 9.89 -0.36 -34.67
N ARG A 510 11.12 0.00 -35.01
CA ARG A 510 11.49 1.41 -35.21
C ARG A 510 10.84 1.90 -36.50
N GLU A 511 10.14 3.02 -36.41
CA GLU A 511 9.50 3.71 -37.52
C GLU A 511 10.51 3.97 -38.66
N LYS A 512 10.12 3.67 -39.90
CA LYS A 512 10.96 3.94 -41.07
C LYS A 512 10.77 5.37 -41.52
N ILE A 513 11.69 6.25 -41.14
CA ILE A 513 11.69 7.65 -41.57
C ILE A 513 12.37 7.76 -42.93
N TYR A 514 11.64 8.20 -43.95
CA TYR A 514 12.20 8.52 -45.26
C TYR A 514 12.98 9.84 -45.19
N ILE A 515 14.27 9.78 -45.54
CA ILE A 515 15.14 10.96 -45.64
C ILE A 515 15.44 11.17 -47.14
N PRO A 516 14.93 12.24 -47.77
CA PRO A 516 15.25 12.60 -49.15
C PRO A 516 16.77 12.74 -49.35
N PRO A 517 17.31 12.34 -50.50
CA PRO A 517 18.73 12.50 -50.82
C PRO A 517 19.19 13.96 -50.68
N GLY A 518 20.29 14.20 -49.97
CA GLY A 518 20.89 15.53 -49.80
C GLY A 518 20.41 16.31 -48.57
N GLN A 519 19.45 15.82 -47.78
CA GLN A 519 19.02 16.50 -46.55
C GLN A 519 19.75 15.99 -45.28
N PRO A 520 20.10 16.88 -44.32
CA PRO A 520 20.74 16.47 -43.08
C PRO A 520 19.79 15.69 -42.15
N ARG A 521 20.28 14.57 -41.59
CA ARG A 521 19.51 13.65 -40.73
C ARG A 521 18.96 14.27 -39.44
N HIS A 522 19.55 15.37 -38.95
CA HIS A 522 19.11 16.07 -37.74
C HIS A 522 17.82 16.92 -37.93
N HIS A 523 17.38 17.14 -39.17
CA HIS A 523 16.11 17.83 -39.44
C HIS A 523 14.89 16.91 -39.34
N TYR A 524 15.09 15.61 -39.12
CA TYR A 524 14.02 14.62 -39.00
C TYR A 524 13.90 14.15 -37.55
N PRO A 525 12.67 13.88 -37.06
CA PRO A 525 12.48 13.36 -35.71
C PRO A 525 13.21 12.02 -35.53
N SER A 526 13.56 11.67 -34.30
CA SER A 526 14.14 10.36 -34.01
C SER A 526 13.09 9.26 -34.28
N PRO A 527 13.46 8.15 -34.95
CA PRO A 527 12.56 7.02 -35.18
C PRO A 527 11.97 6.49 -33.87
N ARG A 528 10.64 6.60 -33.73
CA ARG A 528 9.91 6.08 -32.58
C ARG A 528 9.76 4.58 -32.68
N LEU A 529 9.64 3.91 -31.54
CA LEU A 529 9.26 2.50 -31.49
C LEU A 529 7.73 2.40 -31.59
N VAL A 530 7.23 1.80 -32.67
CA VAL A 530 5.78 1.69 -32.96
C VAL A 530 5.36 0.24 -33.06
N ARG A 531 4.10 -0.04 -32.73
CA ARG A 531 3.51 -1.37 -32.86
C ARG A 531 3.29 -1.73 -34.34
N ALA A 532 3.73 -2.91 -34.73
CA ALA A 532 3.46 -3.50 -36.05
C ALA A 532 2.69 -4.82 -35.92
N ILE A 533 1.62 -4.96 -36.70
CA ILE A 533 0.78 -6.17 -36.77
C ILE A 533 1.20 -7.00 -37.98
N ARG A 534 1.74 -8.19 -37.74
CA ARG A 534 2.25 -9.10 -38.78
C ARG A 534 1.21 -10.09 -39.29
N LYS A 535 0.19 -10.41 -38.49
CA LYS A 535 -0.99 -11.19 -38.90
C LYS A 535 -2.25 -10.58 -38.31
N PRO A 536 -3.36 -10.52 -39.07
CA PRO A 536 -4.61 -9.94 -38.58
C PRO A 536 -5.10 -10.72 -37.34
N PRO A 537 -5.74 -10.03 -36.38
CA PRO A 537 -6.34 -10.68 -35.22
C PRO A 537 -7.63 -11.41 -35.58
N LYS A 538 -8.01 -12.36 -34.73
CA LYS A 538 -9.30 -13.04 -34.76
C LYS A 538 -9.79 -13.28 -33.34
N LEU A 539 -11.10 -13.46 -33.18
CA LEU A 539 -11.68 -13.91 -31.91
C LEU A 539 -11.14 -15.30 -31.56
N GLN A 540 -10.45 -15.40 -30.42
CA GLN A 540 -9.88 -16.64 -29.90
C GLN A 540 -9.51 -16.50 -28.43
N TYR A 541 -9.18 -17.62 -27.79
CA TYR A 541 -8.55 -17.61 -26.46
C TYR A 541 -7.14 -17.02 -26.52
N VAL A 542 -6.80 -16.22 -25.52
CA VAL A 542 -5.52 -15.51 -25.43
C VAL A 542 -4.47 -16.43 -24.80
N GLY A 543 -3.44 -16.78 -25.57
CA GLY A 543 -2.33 -17.61 -25.11
C GLY A 543 -1.35 -16.87 -24.20
N ALA A 544 -1.76 -16.61 -22.95
CA ALA A 544 -0.98 -15.92 -21.94
C ALA A 544 -1.02 -16.69 -20.61
N LEU A 545 -0.35 -17.85 -20.55
CA LEU A 545 -0.27 -18.66 -19.34
C LEU A 545 0.50 -17.91 -18.24
N GLY A 546 -0.15 -17.68 -17.11
CA GLY A 546 0.39 -16.89 -15.99
C GLY A 546 -0.64 -16.81 -14.86
N TYR A 547 -0.52 -15.77 -14.02
CA TYR A 547 -1.43 -15.57 -12.89
C TYR A 547 -2.91 -15.57 -13.29
N VAL A 548 -3.31 -14.90 -14.39
CA VAL A 548 -4.71 -14.87 -14.84
C VAL A 548 -5.26 -16.27 -15.09
N SER A 549 -4.47 -17.17 -15.68
CA SER A 549 -4.85 -18.58 -15.91
C SER A 549 -5.06 -19.38 -14.63
N LEU A 550 -4.51 -18.93 -13.49
CA LEU A 550 -4.62 -19.62 -12.21
C LEU A 550 -5.85 -19.17 -11.40
N PHE A 551 -6.54 -18.09 -11.76
CA PHE A 551 -7.62 -17.51 -10.93
C PHE A 551 -8.73 -18.47 -10.50
N PRO A 552 -9.23 -19.39 -11.35
CA PRO A 552 -10.18 -20.40 -10.91
C PRO A 552 -9.69 -21.25 -9.74
N PHE A 553 -8.39 -21.54 -9.69
CA PHE A 553 -7.74 -22.23 -8.59
C PHE A 553 -7.44 -21.27 -7.42
N LEU A 554 -6.89 -20.08 -7.69
CA LEU A 554 -6.47 -19.12 -6.66
C LEU A 554 -7.63 -18.69 -5.74
N LEU A 555 -8.83 -18.54 -6.31
CA LEU A 555 -10.04 -18.16 -5.58
C LEU A 555 -10.95 -19.34 -5.23
N ARG A 556 -10.43 -20.58 -5.35
CA ARG A 556 -11.13 -21.82 -4.96
C ARG A 556 -12.48 -22.01 -5.67
N VAL A 557 -12.56 -21.59 -6.93
CA VAL A 557 -13.75 -21.80 -7.78
C VAL A 557 -13.82 -23.28 -8.22
N LEU A 558 -12.66 -23.89 -8.48
CA LEU A 558 -12.58 -25.28 -8.92
C LEU A 558 -12.93 -26.27 -7.80
N GLN A 559 -13.85 -27.19 -8.08
CA GLN A 559 -14.08 -28.35 -7.22
C GLN A 559 -12.81 -29.22 -7.05
N PRO A 560 -12.60 -29.85 -5.87
CA PRO A 560 -11.40 -30.65 -5.56
C PRO A 560 -11.13 -31.84 -6.51
N ASP A 561 -12.16 -32.33 -7.19
CA ASP A 561 -12.12 -33.43 -8.15
C ASP A 561 -12.00 -32.97 -9.61
N SER A 562 -11.95 -31.66 -9.86
CA SER A 562 -11.80 -31.12 -11.21
C SER A 562 -10.48 -31.58 -11.84
N PRO A 563 -10.49 -32.25 -13.01
CA PRO A 563 -9.27 -32.68 -13.69
C PRO A 563 -8.39 -31.49 -14.13
N ARG A 564 -8.94 -30.28 -14.16
CA ARG A 564 -8.19 -29.07 -14.49
C ARG A 564 -7.16 -28.71 -13.41
N LEU A 565 -7.37 -29.13 -12.16
CA LEU A 565 -6.40 -28.96 -11.08
C LEU A 565 -5.08 -29.67 -11.39
N GLU A 566 -5.12 -30.90 -11.93
CA GLU A 566 -3.91 -31.63 -12.32
C GLU A 566 -3.07 -30.84 -13.32
N THR A 567 -3.72 -30.28 -14.33
CA THR A 567 -3.07 -29.48 -15.38
C THR A 567 -2.46 -28.20 -14.81
N LEU A 568 -3.20 -27.49 -13.94
CA LEU A 568 -2.69 -26.28 -13.29
C LEU A 568 -1.51 -26.59 -12.38
N PHE A 569 -1.57 -27.63 -11.56
CA PHE A 569 -0.49 -28.04 -10.67
C PHE A 569 0.77 -28.47 -11.44
N ARG A 570 0.60 -29.20 -12.55
CA ARG A 570 1.70 -29.55 -13.46
C ARG A 570 2.37 -28.30 -14.04
N ASP A 571 1.60 -27.33 -14.49
CA ASP A 571 2.12 -26.11 -15.11
C ASP A 571 2.73 -25.15 -14.09
N MET A 572 2.15 -25.06 -12.89
CA MET A 572 2.72 -24.36 -11.73
C MET A 572 4.08 -24.93 -11.37
N ARG A 573 4.23 -26.26 -11.32
CA ARG A 573 5.48 -26.94 -10.96
C ARG A 573 6.57 -26.88 -12.05
N ASN A 574 6.22 -26.48 -13.26
CA ASN A 574 7.15 -26.52 -14.38
C ASN A 574 8.09 -25.30 -14.39
N GLU A 575 9.38 -25.53 -14.21
CA GLU A 575 10.43 -24.49 -14.20
C GLU A 575 10.56 -23.72 -15.53
N LYS A 576 10.24 -24.38 -16.65
CA LYS A 576 10.20 -23.75 -17.97
C LYS A 576 8.94 -22.90 -18.17
N LYS A 577 7.98 -22.97 -17.24
CA LYS A 577 6.76 -22.16 -17.21
C LYS A 577 6.78 -21.22 -16.01
N LEU A 578 6.09 -21.57 -14.93
CA LEU A 578 5.81 -20.67 -13.81
C LEU A 578 6.70 -20.90 -12.58
N TRP A 579 7.26 -22.10 -12.39
CA TRP A 579 8.01 -22.42 -11.16
C TRP A 579 9.38 -21.74 -11.09
N THR A 580 9.72 -21.25 -9.91
CA THR A 580 11.07 -20.77 -9.57
C THR A 580 11.45 -21.20 -8.15
N PRO A 581 12.76 -21.17 -7.79
CA PRO A 581 13.21 -21.31 -6.40
C PRO A 581 12.74 -20.20 -5.45
N TYR A 582 12.10 -19.15 -5.96
CA TYR A 582 11.76 -17.92 -5.22
C TYR A 582 10.24 -17.64 -5.17
N GLY A 583 9.41 -18.46 -5.84
CA GLY A 583 7.96 -18.25 -6.00
C GLY A 583 7.46 -18.53 -7.41
N LEU A 584 6.17 -18.29 -7.68
CA LEU A 584 5.57 -18.42 -9.02
C LEU A 584 5.73 -17.13 -9.82
N ARG A 585 6.12 -17.26 -11.10
CA ARG A 585 6.17 -16.15 -12.07
C ARG A 585 4.78 -15.60 -12.38
N SER A 586 4.70 -14.28 -12.57
CA SER A 586 3.49 -13.64 -13.11
C SER A 586 3.11 -14.14 -14.50
N LEU A 587 4.10 -14.42 -15.36
CA LEU A 587 3.89 -14.92 -16.72
C LEU A 587 4.87 -16.04 -17.05
N SER A 588 4.39 -17.06 -17.75
CA SER A 588 5.20 -18.21 -18.18
C SER A 588 6.40 -17.78 -19.03
N LYS A 589 7.56 -18.38 -18.76
CA LYS A 589 8.78 -18.24 -19.59
C LYS A 589 8.58 -18.64 -21.05
N THR A 590 7.57 -19.47 -21.35
CA THR A 590 7.23 -19.85 -22.73
C THR A 590 6.39 -18.81 -23.47
N SER A 591 5.91 -17.76 -22.77
CA SER A 591 5.14 -16.69 -23.40
C SER A 591 6.03 -15.83 -24.30
N PRO A 592 5.57 -15.45 -25.51
CA PRO A 592 6.31 -14.51 -26.35
C PRO A 592 6.47 -13.12 -25.71
N LEU A 593 5.69 -12.81 -24.68
CA LEU A 593 5.68 -11.54 -23.95
C LEU A 593 6.42 -11.61 -22.61
N TYR A 594 7.03 -12.74 -22.25
CA TYR A 594 7.86 -12.85 -21.06
C TYR A 594 9.05 -11.86 -21.12
N LEU A 595 9.19 -11.04 -20.08
CA LEU A 595 10.16 -9.95 -19.93
C LEU A 595 10.21 -8.97 -21.12
N LYS A 596 9.13 -8.87 -21.91
CA LYS A 596 9.04 -7.89 -22.99
C LYS A 596 8.54 -6.55 -22.47
N TYR A 597 9.28 -5.51 -22.83
CA TYR A 597 8.85 -4.13 -22.67
C TYR A 597 7.54 -3.89 -23.43
N ASN A 598 6.67 -3.05 -22.86
CA ASN A 598 5.42 -2.68 -23.50
C ASN A 598 5.55 -1.47 -24.43
N THR A 599 6.51 -0.59 -24.16
CA THR A 599 6.91 0.57 -24.99
C THR A 599 8.44 0.70 -24.95
N GLU A 600 9.02 1.79 -25.46
CA GLU A 600 10.45 2.06 -25.29
C GLU A 600 10.85 2.29 -23.81
N HIS A 601 9.92 2.73 -22.97
CA HIS A 601 10.17 3.14 -21.58
C HIS A 601 9.43 2.28 -20.54
N ASP A 602 8.38 1.57 -20.96
CA ASP A 602 7.59 0.71 -20.08
C ASP A 602 8.22 -0.69 -20.00
N GLY A 603 9.06 -0.90 -18.98
CA GLY A 603 9.64 -2.20 -18.65
C GLY A 603 8.59 -3.25 -18.25
N PRO A 604 8.96 -4.55 -18.25
CA PRO A 604 8.05 -5.62 -17.85
C PRO A 604 7.70 -5.52 -16.35
N TYR A 605 6.41 -5.65 -16.04
CA TYR A 605 5.90 -5.58 -14.66
C TYR A 605 5.26 -6.91 -14.22
N TRP A 606 4.09 -7.24 -14.77
CA TRP A 606 3.37 -8.51 -14.61
C TRP A 606 3.72 -9.52 -15.72
N ARG A 607 4.96 -9.47 -16.21
CA ARG A 607 5.46 -10.26 -17.36
C ARG A 607 6.64 -11.19 -17.02
N GLY A 608 6.71 -11.68 -15.80
CA GLY A 608 7.80 -12.54 -15.34
C GLY A 608 8.05 -12.46 -13.83
N PRO A 609 8.25 -11.25 -13.26
CA PRO A 609 8.51 -11.07 -11.84
C PRO A 609 7.49 -11.75 -10.92
N ILE A 610 7.91 -12.02 -9.69
CA ILE A 610 7.16 -12.74 -8.65
C ILE A 610 6.51 -11.72 -7.72
N TRP A 611 5.20 -11.82 -7.56
CA TRP A 611 4.40 -10.93 -6.73
C TRP A 611 3.75 -11.68 -5.56
N ILE A 612 3.85 -11.10 -4.36
CA ILE A 612 3.52 -11.83 -3.11
C ILE A 612 2.01 -11.95 -2.89
N ASN A 613 1.20 -10.98 -3.29
CA ASN A 613 -0.28 -11.08 -3.23
C ASN A 613 -0.82 -12.32 -3.97
N ILE A 614 -0.44 -12.53 -5.23
CA ILE A 614 -0.93 -13.68 -6.01
C ILE A 614 -0.32 -15.00 -5.52
N ASN A 615 0.96 -14.97 -5.15
CA ASN A 615 1.60 -16.14 -4.53
C ASN A 615 0.95 -16.51 -3.18
N TYR A 616 0.53 -15.54 -2.39
CA TYR A 616 -0.22 -15.77 -1.16
C TYR A 616 -1.56 -16.46 -1.46
N LEU A 617 -2.31 -16.00 -2.47
CA LEU A 617 -3.54 -16.70 -2.89
C LEU A 617 -3.26 -18.13 -3.34
N ALA A 618 -2.15 -18.37 -4.07
CA ALA A 618 -1.74 -19.72 -4.47
C ALA A 618 -1.42 -20.60 -3.26
N VAL A 619 -0.69 -20.07 -2.27
CA VAL A 619 -0.37 -20.79 -1.02
C VAL A 619 -1.65 -21.08 -0.22
N LYS A 620 -2.56 -20.10 -0.07
CA LYS A 620 -3.88 -20.26 0.57
C LYS A 620 -4.70 -21.35 -0.12
N ALA A 621 -4.77 -21.33 -1.45
CA ALA A 621 -5.52 -22.31 -2.23
C ALA A 621 -4.89 -23.71 -2.13
N LEU A 622 -3.56 -23.85 -2.28
CA LEU A 622 -2.88 -25.14 -2.11
C LEU A 622 -3.10 -25.73 -0.71
N HIS A 623 -3.06 -24.89 0.34
CA HIS A 623 -3.38 -25.33 1.70
C HIS A 623 -4.81 -25.88 1.81
N HIS A 624 -5.79 -25.20 1.22
CA HIS A 624 -7.16 -25.68 1.14
C HIS A 624 -7.28 -27.04 0.42
N TYR A 625 -6.72 -27.18 -0.78
CA TYR A 625 -6.78 -28.46 -1.51
C TYR A 625 -5.92 -29.56 -0.89
N SER A 626 -4.93 -29.23 -0.06
CA SER A 626 -4.14 -30.21 0.71
C SER A 626 -4.93 -30.83 1.87
N SER A 627 -5.95 -30.12 2.37
CA SER A 627 -6.80 -30.55 3.49
C SER A 627 -8.19 -31.02 3.07
N THR A 628 -8.58 -30.78 1.81
CA THR A 628 -9.86 -31.19 1.25
C THR A 628 -9.75 -32.57 0.59
N GLU A 629 -10.79 -33.40 0.72
CA GLU A 629 -10.83 -34.69 0.02
C GLU A 629 -10.89 -34.50 -1.50
N GLY A 630 -10.04 -35.23 -2.22
CA GLY A 630 -9.96 -35.16 -3.68
C GLY A 630 -8.74 -35.89 -4.23
N PRO A 631 -8.74 -36.25 -5.53
CA PRO A 631 -7.67 -37.02 -6.16
C PRO A 631 -6.32 -36.30 -6.18
N PHE A 632 -6.30 -34.96 -6.08
CA PHE A 632 -5.08 -34.14 -6.18
C PHE A 632 -4.53 -33.67 -4.82
N ARG A 633 -5.06 -34.18 -3.70
CA ARG A 633 -4.69 -33.75 -2.34
C ARG A 633 -3.19 -33.84 -2.07
N GLN A 634 -2.55 -34.95 -2.45
CA GLN A 634 -1.12 -35.14 -2.23
C GLN A 634 -0.28 -34.15 -3.07
N GLN A 635 -0.64 -33.96 -4.34
CA GLN A 635 0.05 -33.02 -5.22
C GLN A 635 -0.07 -31.58 -4.70
N ALA A 636 -1.25 -31.21 -4.18
CA ALA A 636 -1.47 -29.91 -3.53
C ALA A 636 -0.60 -29.76 -2.27
N THR A 637 -0.48 -30.81 -1.45
CA THR A 637 0.38 -30.84 -0.25
C THR A 637 1.85 -30.59 -0.60
N ASP A 638 2.36 -31.32 -1.59
CA ASP A 638 3.78 -31.21 -1.97
C ASP A 638 4.11 -29.83 -2.56
N LEU A 639 3.20 -29.27 -3.36
CA LEU A 639 3.32 -27.93 -3.92
C LEU A 639 3.21 -26.85 -2.84
N TYR A 640 2.26 -26.99 -1.91
CA TYR A 640 2.06 -26.07 -0.80
C TYR A 640 3.36 -25.89 -0.01
N GLN A 641 3.92 -27.00 0.48
CA GLN A 641 5.11 -26.99 1.33
C GLN A 641 6.29 -26.32 0.63
N GLN A 642 6.52 -26.66 -0.64
CA GLN A 642 7.65 -26.14 -1.40
C GLN A 642 7.47 -24.67 -1.79
N LEU A 643 6.29 -24.27 -2.27
CA LEU A 643 6.05 -22.88 -2.67
C LEU A 643 6.15 -21.94 -1.47
N ARG A 644 5.52 -22.32 -0.35
CA ARG A 644 5.60 -21.58 0.91
C ARG A 644 7.05 -21.43 1.37
N SER A 645 7.82 -22.51 1.37
CA SER A 645 9.24 -22.49 1.77
C SER A 645 10.08 -21.56 0.89
N ASN A 646 9.92 -21.64 -0.44
CA ASN A 646 10.64 -20.82 -1.40
C ASN A 646 10.39 -19.32 -1.20
N LEU A 647 9.11 -18.95 -1.03
CA LEU A 647 8.72 -17.55 -0.81
C LEU A 647 9.29 -16.99 0.49
N ILE A 648 9.08 -17.69 1.61
CA ILE A 648 9.56 -17.23 2.93
C ILE A 648 11.08 -17.10 2.92
N THR A 649 11.79 -18.10 2.38
CA THR A 649 13.25 -18.11 2.32
C THR A 649 13.77 -16.93 1.51
N ASN A 650 13.22 -16.68 0.32
CA ASN A 650 13.68 -15.60 -0.54
C ASN A 650 13.41 -14.21 0.05
N ILE A 651 12.20 -13.96 0.56
CA ILE A 651 11.84 -12.66 1.16
C ILE A 651 12.71 -12.38 2.39
N TYR A 652 12.91 -13.39 3.25
CA TYR A 652 13.77 -13.25 4.42
C TYR A 652 15.24 -13.01 4.03
N HIS A 653 15.75 -13.72 3.03
CA HIS A 653 17.10 -13.51 2.50
C HIS A 653 17.27 -12.07 1.99
N GLN A 654 16.35 -11.57 1.18
CA GLN A 654 16.41 -10.18 0.69
C GLN A 654 16.29 -9.16 1.81
N TYR A 655 15.48 -9.42 2.83
CA TYR A 655 15.41 -8.56 4.00
C TYR A 655 16.75 -8.49 4.75
N LEU A 656 17.44 -9.62 4.92
CA LEU A 656 18.78 -9.63 5.53
C LEU A 656 19.83 -8.91 4.68
N GLU A 657 19.77 -9.06 3.35
CA GLU A 657 20.72 -8.45 2.42
C GLU A 657 20.53 -6.93 2.30
N THR A 658 19.27 -6.47 2.25
CA THR A 658 18.95 -5.07 1.89
C THR A 658 18.32 -4.27 3.02
N GLY A 659 17.88 -4.91 4.10
CA GLY A 659 17.12 -4.27 5.19
C GLY A 659 15.64 -3.98 4.86
N TYR A 660 15.13 -4.43 3.71
CA TYR A 660 13.81 -4.06 3.20
C TYR A 660 13.02 -5.24 2.63
N ILE A 661 11.69 -5.08 2.64
CA ILE A 661 10.74 -5.90 1.89
C ILE A 661 10.38 -5.14 0.61
N TRP A 662 10.27 -5.86 -0.50
CA TRP A 662 10.13 -5.30 -1.85
C TRP A 662 8.76 -5.60 -2.47
N GLU A 663 8.38 -4.79 -3.44
CA GLU A 663 7.11 -4.88 -4.19
C GLU A 663 6.98 -6.20 -4.95
N GLN A 664 8.05 -6.57 -5.66
CA GLN A 664 8.16 -7.80 -6.45
C GLN A 664 9.59 -8.36 -6.37
N TYR A 665 9.77 -9.60 -6.81
CA TYR A 665 11.06 -10.29 -6.80
C TYR A 665 11.41 -10.82 -8.19
N ASN A 666 12.69 -10.74 -8.52
CA ASN A 666 13.21 -11.21 -9.79
C ASN A 666 13.07 -12.72 -9.90
N ASP A 667 12.46 -13.20 -10.98
CA ASP A 667 12.14 -14.62 -11.16
C ASP A 667 13.34 -15.54 -11.47
N SER A 668 14.50 -14.94 -11.75
CA SER A 668 15.74 -15.66 -12.07
C SER A 668 16.77 -15.58 -10.94
N THR A 669 16.78 -14.50 -10.16
CA THR A 669 17.79 -14.24 -9.11
C THR A 669 17.23 -14.15 -7.70
N GLY A 670 15.91 -14.03 -7.53
CA GLY A 670 15.28 -13.80 -6.23
C GLY A 670 15.43 -12.38 -5.68
N LYS A 671 16.25 -11.53 -6.31
CA LYS A 671 16.50 -10.15 -5.86
C LYS A 671 15.21 -9.32 -5.81
N GLY A 672 15.07 -8.50 -4.76
CA GLY A 672 13.98 -7.53 -4.65
C GLY A 672 14.03 -6.49 -5.78
N GLN A 673 12.87 -6.11 -6.31
CA GLN A 673 12.71 -5.15 -7.41
C GLN A 673 11.48 -4.27 -7.17
N GLY A 674 11.44 -3.11 -7.85
CA GLY A 674 10.35 -2.14 -7.71
C GLY A 674 10.47 -1.28 -6.47
N SER A 675 9.33 -0.88 -5.93
CA SER A 675 9.24 0.04 -4.80
C SER A 675 9.71 -0.60 -3.49
N TYR A 676 10.27 0.22 -2.60
CA TYR A 676 10.65 -0.15 -1.24
C TYR A 676 10.61 1.08 -0.30
N PRO A 677 10.43 0.90 1.02
CA PRO A 677 9.92 -0.32 1.67
C PRO A 677 8.48 -0.61 1.21
N PHE A 678 8.24 -1.82 0.71
CA PHE A 678 6.91 -2.27 0.27
C PHE A 678 6.36 -3.25 1.29
N THR A 679 5.82 -2.69 2.37
CA THR A 679 5.17 -3.45 3.43
C THR A 679 3.65 -3.42 3.28
N GLY A 680 3.17 -3.23 2.06
CA GLY A 680 1.82 -3.59 1.61
C GLY A 680 1.65 -5.11 1.52
N TRP A 681 1.14 -5.66 0.42
CA TRP A 681 0.86 -7.10 0.31
C TRP A 681 2.08 -8.01 0.57
N SER A 682 3.32 -7.52 0.44
CA SER A 682 4.50 -8.37 0.69
C SER A 682 4.66 -8.74 2.17
N SER A 683 3.99 -8.01 3.07
CA SER A 683 3.87 -8.37 4.48
C SER A 683 3.03 -9.63 4.72
N LEU A 684 2.29 -10.12 3.72
CA LEU A 684 1.59 -11.42 3.79
C LEU A 684 2.53 -12.61 4.02
N VAL A 685 3.85 -12.42 3.87
CA VAL A 685 4.86 -13.38 4.34
C VAL A 685 4.65 -13.76 5.80
N VAL A 686 4.18 -12.85 6.66
CA VAL A 686 3.87 -13.14 8.07
C VAL A 686 2.76 -14.18 8.19
N LEU A 687 1.68 -14.04 7.40
CA LEU A 687 0.59 -15.02 7.36
C LEU A 687 1.04 -16.36 6.76
N MET A 688 1.92 -16.34 5.75
CA MET A 688 2.51 -17.57 5.22
C MET A 688 3.37 -18.27 6.28
N MET A 689 4.19 -17.54 7.04
CA MET A 689 4.96 -18.10 8.15
C MET A 689 4.04 -18.69 9.22
N ALA A 690 2.99 -17.97 9.60
CA ALA A 690 2.01 -18.43 10.59
C ALA A 690 1.03 -19.51 10.07
N GLU A 691 0.95 -19.74 8.75
CA GLU A 691 -0.04 -20.63 8.11
C GLU A 691 -1.49 -20.25 8.43
N GLU A 692 -1.76 -18.94 8.43
CA GLU A 692 -3.03 -18.32 8.77
C GLU A 692 -3.72 -17.80 7.50
N TYR A 693 -4.66 -18.56 6.91
CA TYR A 693 -5.23 -18.32 5.57
C TYR A 693 -6.73 -18.07 5.48
#